data_AF-A0A7J7CA28-F1
#
_entry.id   AF-A0A7J7CA28-F1
#
_cell.length_a   1.000
_cell.length_b   1.000
_cell.length_c   1.000
_cell.angle_alpha   90.00
_cell.angle_beta   90.00
_cell.angle_gamma   90.00
#
_symmetry.space_group_name_H-M   'P 1'
#
loop_
_entity.id
_entity.type
_entity.pdbx_description
1 polymer ?
#
loop_
_entity_poly.entity_id
_entity_poly.type
_entity_poly.pdbx_seq_one_letter_code
_entity_poly.pdbx_strand_id
1 'polypeptide(L)'
;MGSHQHHNLNYYSDSETTGAGDRVPYSSSFSGPLNKKAGKKSATFKVPAVADSSKSNDEQSYVEITLDIREDSVTVHSDRTSNREDPELLLLAKGLEKKSPSVLLRNASARFKQVSQELKRFTSFSKKPVARLDRKKSAAARALKGLKFINKTDGCSGSGWDSVEKRFDELTESTNGLLTRALFGQCIGMKESKEFAGQLFDSIARKQGIKGDSIDKEQLKEFWEQISDQSFDSRLRTFFDMVDKDSDGRITEEEVREIISLSASANKLVNIQKQAEEYAALIMEELDPENRGYIMIDNLEMLLLEAPYESVRGESKNLSKMLSQKLTPKLEKNPLRRWCTSSRYFVLDNWQRVWVMALWIGAMAGLFAWKYVQYRNRAAYQVMGQCVCMAKGAAETLKLNMAIILFPVCRNTITWLRNKTRLGVVVPFDDNLNFHKVIAVGIAIGVGIHAISHLACDFPRLLGASEEKYKLMEPFFGDKPSSYWYFINSVEGVTGIIMVVLMAIAFTLAAPCFRKSKLNLPKPLKRLTGFNAFWYSHHLFIIVYTLLIVHGIHLYFTHKWYKKTTWMYLAVPVTLYACERLIRALRSSIKAVTIQKVAVYPGNVLAIHMSKPHNFRYKSGQYMFVNCAAVSPFEWHPFSITSAPGDDYLSVHIRTLGDWTRQLRTLFSEVCLPPLNGKSGLLRADCVQGINNPTLPRVLIDGPYGAPAQDYKKYEVLLLVGLGIGATPMISIVKDLVNNIRAIDNEEDDIDHNNALENGSNNQSKNPSPPSGHRRRENFKTRRAYFYWVTREQGSFEWFKGIMNEVAELDHNNVIELHNYCTSVYEEDDARSALIAMLQSLNHAKNGVDIVSGTRVKSHFAKPNWRNVFKGVALNHPDSRVACRVELHFAQNSCCFRVFCRGYYSTTFLFPARDHRPSLGSGLFAQNKDSFESVVMEHLRLNGAYWGLTTLDLLGKLDAVDSDEVIQWIMQCQHESGGFAGNIGHDPHILYTLSAVQVLALFDKISVLDVDSVSNYIATLQNEDGSFSGDMWGEVDTRFSYIAICCLSLLQRLDKINVEKAVSYIVSCKNVDGGFGCTPGGESHSGQIFCCVGALAITGCLHHVDRDLLGWWLCERQVKSGGLNGRPEKLPDVCYSWWVLSSLVMIDRVHWINKEKLVKFILDSQDKENGGISDRPEDAVDIYHTYFGVAGLSLLEYPGVKAIDPAYALPVDVVNRIFSSK
;
A
#
# COMPACT_ATOMS: atom_id res chain seq x y z
N MET A 1 49.77 49.46 -52.47
CA MET A 1 51.03 49.14 -53.17
C MET A 1 51.62 47.88 -52.56
N GLY A 2 51.70 46.81 -53.37
CA GLY A 2 52.81 45.84 -53.41
C GLY A 2 53.04 44.82 -52.29
N SER A 3 52.72 43.55 -52.61
CA SER A 3 53.60 42.34 -52.58
C SER A 3 54.11 41.79 -51.22
N HIS A 4 54.34 40.50 -50.98
CA HIS A 4 54.24 39.23 -51.74
C HIS A 4 54.35 38.02 -50.77
N GLN A 5 53.72 36.90 -51.17
CA GLN A 5 54.12 35.47 -51.12
C GLN A 5 54.19 34.59 -49.84
N HIS A 6 53.35 33.54 -49.93
CA HIS A 6 53.51 32.08 -49.79
C HIS A 6 53.58 31.31 -48.44
N HIS A 7 52.53 30.46 -48.33
CA HIS A 7 52.46 29.01 -48.00
C HIS A 7 52.11 28.48 -46.58
N ASN A 8 50.88 27.95 -46.54
CA ASN A 8 50.39 26.64 -46.05
C ASN A 8 50.04 26.34 -44.57
N LEU A 9 48.75 25.94 -44.42
CA LEU A 9 48.10 24.95 -43.50
C LEU A 9 48.09 25.28 -41.98
N ASN A 10 47.03 25.14 -41.17
CA ASN A 10 45.59 24.77 -41.27
C ASN A 10 44.96 25.20 -39.91
N TYR A 11 44.04 26.17 -39.85
CA TYR A 11 42.55 26.08 -39.78
C TYR A 11 41.95 25.51 -38.47
N TYR A 12 41.41 26.28 -37.49
CA TYR A 12 40.34 27.33 -37.39
C TYR A 12 38.94 26.73 -37.06
N SER A 13 37.99 27.37 -36.35
CA SER A 13 37.87 28.57 -35.48
C SER A 13 36.38 28.84 -35.14
N ASP A 14 36.15 29.95 -34.46
CA ASP A 14 34.94 30.60 -33.92
C ASP A 14 33.82 31.12 -34.88
N SER A 15 32.70 31.49 -34.21
CA SER A 15 31.88 32.74 -34.27
C SER A 15 30.97 33.17 -35.46
N GLU A 16 29.78 33.68 -35.05
CA GLU A 16 29.07 34.93 -35.45
C GLU A 16 28.22 35.12 -36.75
N THR A 17 26.90 35.29 -36.53
CA THR A 17 25.90 36.33 -36.94
C THR A 17 25.77 37.02 -38.33
N THR A 18 24.48 37.31 -38.65
CA THR A 18 23.85 38.30 -39.60
C THR A 18 23.78 37.91 -41.10
N GLY A 19 22.78 38.23 -41.94
CA GLY A 19 21.56 39.07 -41.93
C GLY A 19 21.01 39.17 -43.39
N ALA A 20 19.76 39.64 -43.55
CA ALA A 20 19.03 40.18 -44.74
C ALA A 20 19.67 40.10 -46.16
N GLY A 21 19.00 39.81 -47.28
CA GLY A 21 17.65 40.11 -47.78
C GLY A 21 17.78 40.75 -49.18
N ASP A 22 17.06 40.27 -50.22
CA ASP A 22 16.79 41.08 -51.44
C ASP A 22 15.71 40.48 -52.40
N ARG A 23 14.79 41.38 -52.83
CA ARG A 23 14.02 41.46 -54.11
C ARG A 23 12.70 40.67 -54.41
N VAL A 24 11.58 41.35 -54.05
CA VAL A 24 10.29 41.74 -54.72
C VAL A 24 10.20 41.62 -56.28
N PRO A 25 9.03 41.68 -57.03
CA PRO A 25 7.54 41.67 -56.77
C PRO A 25 6.66 40.71 -57.66
N TYR A 26 5.37 40.45 -57.29
CA TYR A 26 4.12 40.86 -58.02
C TYR A 26 2.82 40.09 -57.61
N SER A 27 1.79 40.90 -57.29
CA SER A 27 0.33 40.79 -57.47
C SER A 27 -0.52 39.52 -57.25
N SER A 28 -1.49 39.71 -56.35
CA SER A 28 -2.97 39.65 -56.53
C SER A 28 -3.78 38.36 -56.28
N SER A 29 -4.76 38.58 -55.40
CA SER A 29 -6.17 38.18 -55.45
C SER A 29 -6.68 37.00 -54.61
N PHE A 30 -7.51 37.41 -53.65
CA PHE A 30 -8.52 36.66 -52.91
C PHE A 30 -9.44 35.84 -53.82
N SER A 31 -9.70 34.59 -53.45
CA SER A 31 -11.01 34.06 -53.05
C SER A 31 -10.95 32.54 -52.96
N GLY A 32 -11.31 31.98 -51.80
CA GLY A 32 -11.48 30.53 -51.63
C GLY A 32 -12.89 30.08 -52.06
N PRO A 33 -13.46 29.00 -51.49
CA PRO A 33 -12.77 27.94 -50.75
C PRO A 33 -13.36 26.52 -50.96
N LEU A 34 -12.76 25.56 -50.25
CA LEU A 34 -13.34 24.34 -49.63
C LEU A 34 -13.33 22.96 -50.35
N ASN A 35 -12.59 22.08 -49.66
CA ASN A 35 -12.88 20.68 -49.26
C ASN A 35 -12.68 19.52 -50.25
N LYS A 36 -11.68 18.67 -49.96
CA LYS A 36 -11.87 17.32 -49.37
C LYS A 36 -10.55 16.56 -49.09
N LYS A 37 -10.52 15.94 -47.89
CA LYS A 37 -9.98 14.64 -47.42
C LYS A 37 -8.83 13.88 -48.12
N ALA A 38 -8.16 13.11 -47.24
CA ALA A 38 -7.24 11.97 -47.42
C ALA A 38 -5.79 12.36 -47.75
N GLY A 39 -4.73 11.75 -47.20
CA GLY A 39 -4.55 10.54 -46.42
C GLY A 39 -3.17 9.95 -46.79
N LYS A 40 -2.52 9.28 -45.83
CA LYS A 40 -1.31 8.40 -45.92
C LYS A 40 0.09 9.02 -45.86
N LYS A 41 0.84 8.46 -44.86
CA LYS A 41 2.20 7.86 -44.86
C LYS A 41 3.35 8.77 -45.35
N SER A 42 4.53 8.82 -44.75
CA SER A 42 5.33 7.85 -44.00
C SER A 42 6.54 8.58 -43.38
N ALA A 43 7.26 7.86 -42.52
CA ALA A 43 8.72 7.87 -42.39
C ALA A 43 9.37 8.66 -41.23
N THR A 44 9.82 7.85 -40.27
CA THR A 44 11.15 7.89 -39.60
C THR A 44 11.39 8.96 -38.53
N PHE A 45 11.86 8.57 -37.34
CA PHE A 45 13.17 8.95 -36.77
C PHE A 45 13.41 8.46 -35.33
N LYS A 46 14.59 7.83 -35.17
CA LYS A 46 15.60 7.81 -34.08
C LYS A 46 15.20 7.95 -32.58
N VAL A 47 15.76 7.01 -31.81
CA VAL A 47 16.06 7.03 -30.37
C VAL A 47 17.05 8.16 -30.03
N PRO A 48 16.92 8.86 -28.87
CA PRO A 48 17.84 8.57 -27.76
C PRO A 48 17.26 8.62 -26.32
N ALA A 49 17.79 7.71 -25.51
CA ALA A 49 18.28 7.84 -24.13
C ALA A 49 17.38 8.35 -22.97
N VAL A 50 17.17 7.41 -22.03
CA VAL A 50 17.23 7.52 -20.55
C VAL A 50 17.26 8.93 -19.96
N ALA A 51 16.13 9.33 -19.37
CA ALA A 51 16.03 10.52 -18.53
C ALA A 51 15.72 10.11 -17.08
N ASP A 52 16.69 10.43 -16.20
CA ASP A 52 16.59 10.45 -14.74
C ASP A 52 15.33 11.16 -14.25
N SER A 53 14.60 10.52 -13.33
CA SER A 53 13.46 11.13 -12.65
C SER A 53 13.75 11.38 -11.18
N SER A 54 14.27 12.57 -10.90
CA SER A 54 14.33 13.17 -9.57
C SER A 54 12.90 13.46 -9.06
N LYS A 55 12.52 12.82 -7.96
CA LYS A 55 11.27 13.09 -7.23
C LYS A 55 11.61 13.67 -5.87
N SER A 56 11.18 14.90 -5.63
CA SER A 56 11.45 15.68 -4.42
C SER A 56 10.41 15.45 -3.31
N ASN A 57 10.87 15.65 -2.08
CA ASN A 57 10.32 15.23 -0.78
C ASN A 57 8.83 15.47 -0.50
N ASP A 58 8.22 14.51 0.19
CA ASP A 58 6.82 14.53 0.63
C ASP A 58 6.68 14.02 2.08
N GLU A 59 5.72 14.60 2.81
CA GLU A 59 5.43 14.39 4.23
C GLU A 59 5.34 12.91 4.66
N GLN A 60 5.99 12.57 5.78
CA GLN A 60 5.86 11.27 6.47
C GLN A 60 4.41 11.06 6.93
N SER A 61 3.73 10.05 6.37
CA SER A 61 2.40 9.63 6.82
C SER A 61 2.54 8.59 7.93
N TYR A 62 2.10 8.95 9.14
CA TYR A 62 2.13 8.06 10.31
C TYR A 62 0.82 7.28 10.44
N VAL A 63 0.90 5.99 10.78
CA VAL A 63 -0.27 5.15 11.09
C VAL A 63 -0.01 4.42 12.41
N GLU A 64 -0.86 4.66 13.40
CA GLU A 64 -0.88 3.96 14.69
C GLU A 64 -2.16 3.12 14.78
N ILE A 65 -2.02 1.87 15.18
CA ILE A 65 -3.08 0.87 15.28
C ILE A 65 -2.93 0.18 16.63
N THR A 66 -4.00 0.10 17.42
CA THR A 66 -4.01 -0.64 18.68
C THR A 66 -4.80 -1.93 18.47
N LEU A 67 -4.22 -3.05 18.83
CA LEU A 67 -4.87 -4.37 18.80
C LEU A 67 -5.24 -4.71 20.25
N ASP A 68 -6.53 -4.89 20.53
CA ASP A 68 -7.01 -5.42 21.81
C ASP A 68 -7.24 -6.92 21.59
N ILE A 69 -6.40 -7.75 22.20
CA ILE A 69 -6.48 -9.22 22.11
C ILE A 69 -7.18 -9.67 23.38
N ARG A 70 -8.32 -10.36 23.26
CA ARG A 70 -8.96 -11.07 24.38
C ARG A 70 -8.93 -12.58 24.11
N GLU A 71 -9.09 -13.40 25.16
CA GLU A 71 -9.16 -14.88 25.11
C GLU A 71 -10.04 -15.44 24.00
N ASP A 72 -10.95 -14.65 23.44
CA ASP A 72 -11.82 -15.06 22.37
C ASP A 72 -11.89 -14.11 21.15
N SER A 73 -11.30 -12.91 21.14
CA SER A 73 -11.43 -11.99 19.99
C SER A 73 -10.28 -10.99 19.88
N VAL A 74 -9.84 -10.70 18.65
CA VAL A 74 -8.85 -9.65 18.36
C VAL A 74 -9.56 -8.47 17.70
N THR A 75 -9.64 -7.33 18.38
CA THR A 75 -10.25 -6.10 17.84
C THR A 75 -9.19 -5.09 17.44
N VAL A 76 -9.27 -4.62 16.19
CA VAL A 76 -8.33 -3.67 15.59
C VAL A 76 -8.90 -2.25 15.73
N HIS A 77 -8.23 -1.44 16.53
CA HIS A 77 -8.60 -0.05 16.78
C HIS A 77 -7.63 0.91 16.08
N SER A 78 -8.15 2.00 15.55
CA SER A 78 -7.34 3.18 15.24
C SER A 78 -7.53 4.19 16.37
N ASP A 79 -6.82 4.02 17.47
CA ASP A 79 -7.18 4.72 18.71
C ASP A 79 -6.19 5.84 19.10
N ARG A 80 -6.75 6.94 19.60
CA ARG A 80 -6.07 8.01 20.35
C ARG A 80 -6.88 8.32 21.61
N THR A 81 -6.37 7.79 22.72
CA THR A 81 -6.52 8.23 24.13
C THR A 81 -7.93 8.32 24.72
N SER A 82 -8.21 7.41 25.66
CA SER A 82 -8.95 7.74 26.88
C SER A 82 -8.30 7.09 28.12
N ASN A 83 -8.08 7.89 29.14
CA ASN A 83 -7.67 7.51 30.49
C ASN A 83 -8.82 7.90 31.41
N ARG A 84 -9.47 6.91 32.06
CA ARG A 84 -9.98 6.95 33.44
C ARG A 84 -10.69 5.63 33.77
N GLU A 85 -10.14 4.91 34.73
CA GLU A 85 -10.79 3.82 35.44
C GLU A 85 -11.69 4.42 36.54
N ASP A 86 -12.96 4.01 36.55
CA ASP A 86 -13.92 4.34 37.61
C ASP A 86 -13.82 3.27 38.71
N PRO A 87 -13.53 3.63 39.98
CA PRO A 87 -13.32 2.67 41.07
C PRO A 87 -14.60 1.98 41.57
N GLU A 88 -15.79 2.33 41.06
CA GLU A 88 -17.07 1.69 41.44
C GLU A 88 -17.35 0.36 40.75
N LEU A 89 -16.73 0.07 39.60
CA LEU A 89 -16.94 -1.19 38.87
C LEU A 89 -16.10 -2.36 39.43
N LEU A 90 -15.12 -2.07 40.29
CA LEU A 90 -14.24 -3.05 40.96
C LEU A 90 -14.84 -3.60 42.27
N LEU A 91 -15.94 -3.01 42.76
CA LEU A 91 -16.65 -3.45 43.97
C LEU A 91 -17.78 -4.45 43.69
N LEU A 92 -18.33 -4.45 42.47
CA LEU A 92 -19.40 -5.37 42.06
C LEU A 92 -18.91 -6.76 41.63
N ALA A 93 -17.62 -6.90 41.30
CA ALA A 93 -17.01 -8.17 40.88
C ALA A 93 -16.33 -8.97 42.02
N LYS A 94 -16.44 -8.51 43.28
CA LYS A 94 -15.74 -9.08 44.44
C LYS A 94 -16.65 -9.82 45.45
N GLY A 95 -17.88 -10.14 45.07
CA GLY A 95 -18.77 -11.01 45.84
C GLY A 95 -19.02 -12.31 45.09
N LEU A 96 -18.58 -13.44 45.66
CA LEU A 96 -18.50 -14.81 45.09
C LEU A 96 -17.20 -14.98 44.26
N GLU A 97 -16.16 -15.71 44.67
CA GLU A 97 -16.08 -16.91 45.51
C GLU A 97 -14.81 -16.87 46.39
N LYS A 98 -14.98 -17.16 47.67
CA LYS A 98 -13.93 -17.67 48.56
C LYS A 98 -13.89 -19.18 48.42
N LYS A 99 -12.74 -19.77 48.05
CA LYS A 99 -12.19 -20.99 48.66
C LYS A 99 -10.69 -21.11 48.38
N SER A 100 -9.96 -21.45 49.44
CA SER A 100 -8.49 -21.41 49.58
C SER A 100 -7.78 -22.65 48.98
N PRO A 101 -6.45 -22.60 48.83
CA PRO A 101 -5.64 -23.52 48.04
C PRO A 101 -4.98 -24.62 48.89
N SER A 102 -4.74 -25.78 48.30
CA SER A 102 -3.69 -26.70 48.77
C SER A 102 -3.39 -27.74 47.69
N VAL A 103 -2.11 -28.09 47.56
CA VAL A 103 -1.51 -29.09 46.65
C VAL A 103 -1.02 -28.52 45.32
N LEU A 104 0.19 -27.92 45.34
CA LEU A 104 1.21 -28.02 44.28
C LEU A 104 2.53 -27.36 44.71
N LEU A 105 3.07 -27.78 45.85
CA LEU A 105 4.41 -27.39 46.29
C LEU A 105 5.17 -28.63 46.77
N ARG A 106 5.49 -29.50 45.81
CA ARG A 106 6.45 -30.60 45.92
C ARG A 106 6.62 -31.18 44.51
N ASN A 107 7.55 -30.60 43.73
CA ASN A 107 8.23 -31.27 42.60
C ASN A 107 9.27 -30.38 41.87
N ALA A 108 9.72 -29.27 42.48
CA ALA A 108 10.77 -28.42 41.89
C ALA A 108 12.21 -28.94 42.11
N SER A 109 12.45 -29.97 42.93
CA SER A 109 13.83 -30.43 43.23
C SER A 109 14.29 -31.68 42.47
N ALA A 110 13.50 -32.21 41.53
CA ALA A 110 13.90 -33.38 40.73
C ALA A 110 14.47 -33.03 39.34
N ARG A 111 14.27 -31.79 38.84
CA ARG A 111 14.73 -31.38 37.51
C ARG A 111 16.18 -30.87 37.44
N PHE A 112 16.78 -30.47 38.56
CA PHE A 112 18.16 -29.98 38.57
C PHE A 112 19.24 -31.08 38.58
N LYS A 113 18.89 -32.33 38.87
CA LYS A 113 19.84 -33.47 38.80
C LYS A 113 19.90 -34.14 37.42
N GLN A 114 18.90 -33.94 36.56
CA GLN A 114 18.84 -34.55 35.23
C GLN A 114 19.58 -33.72 34.16
N VAL A 115 19.67 -32.40 34.34
CA VAL A 115 20.40 -31.49 33.44
C VAL A 115 21.92 -31.60 33.60
N SER A 116 22.41 -31.92 34.80
CA SER A 116 23.85 -32.13 35.05
C SER A 116 24.38 -33.45 34.47
N GLN A 117 23.52 -34.46 34.25
CA GLN A 117 23.91 -35.74 33.63
C GLN A 117 23.92 -35.69 32.09
N GLU A 118 23.10 -34.83 31.47
CA GLU A 118 23.13 -34.60 30.01
C GLU A 118 24.38 -33.82 29.57
N LEU A 119 24.85 -32.86 30.39
CA LEU A 119 26.08 -32.10 30.13
C LEU A 119 27.37 -32.93 30.17
N LYS A 120 27.37 -34.09 30.85
CA LYS A 120 28.49 -35.06 30.82
C LYS A 120 28.47 -35.97 29.59
N ARG A 121 27.41 -35.94 28.77
CA ARG A 121 27.30 -36.72 27.52
C ARG A 121 27.85 -35.97 26.30
N PHE A 122 27.98 -34.64 26.39
CA PHE A 122 28.49 -33.78 25.32
C PHE A 122 30.02 -33.67 25.24
N THR A 123 30.77 -34.33 26.12
CA THR A 123 32.25 -34.24 26.18
C THR A 123 32.99 -35.50 25.76
N SER A 124 32.33 -36.48 25.12
CA SER A 124 33.02 -37.66 24.58
C SER A 124 32.51 -38.07 23.19
N PHE A 125 33.05 -37.46 22.13
CA PHE A 125 32.95 -38.02 20.79
C PHE A 125 34.15 -38.94 20.53
N SER A 126 33.93 -40.24 20.69
CA SER A 126 34.80 -41.29 20.16
C SER A 126 34.16 -41.88 18.89
N LYS A 127 34.99 -42.01 17.86
CA LYS A 127 34.70 -42.52 16.51
C LYS A 127 33.82 -43.78 16.52
N LYS A 128 32.69 -43.75 15.81
CA LYS A 128 32.02 -44.94 15.26
C LYS A 128 31.42 -44.68 13.87
N PRO A 129 31.37 -45.71 12.99
CA PRO A 129 31.21 -45.52 11.56
C PRO A 129 29.74 -45.38 11.13
N VAL A 130 29.60 -44.74 9.98
CA VAL A 130 28.37 -44.33 9.29
C VAL A 130 27.36 -45.47 9.18
N ALA A 131 26.19 -45.29 9.80
CA ALA A 131 25.01 -46.10 9.55
C ALA A 131 24.22 -45.50 8.39
N ARG A 132 23.91 -46.35 7.40
CA ARG A 132 23.13 -46.05 6.20
C ARG A 132 21.78 -45.43 6.60
N LEU A 133 21.59 -44.15 6.29
CA LEU A 133 20.40 -43.37 6.66
C LEU A 133 19.18 -43.81 5.83
N ASP A 134 18.14 -44.23 6.54
CA ASP A 134 16.84 -44.61 6.00
C ASP A 134 16.05 -43.34 5.60
N ARG A 135 15.87 -43.14 4.29
CA ARG A 135 15.16 -42.01 3.66
C ARG A 135 13.66 -42.04 4.04
N LYS A 136 13.29 -41.48 5.20
CA LYS A 136 11.87 -41.21 5.52
C LYS A 136 11.44 -39.82 5.05
N LYS A 137 10.38 -39.81 4.23
CA LYS A 137 9.73 -38.71 3.47
C LYS A 137 9.51 -37.35 4.16
N SER A 138 9.72 -37.18 5.46
CA SER A 138 9.36 -35.94 6.19
C SER A 138 10.41 -34.82 6.11
N ALA A 139 11.70 -35.14 5.99
CA ALA A 139 12.77 -34.13 5.87
C ALA A 139 12.89 -33.65 4.41
N ALA A 140 12.84 -34.59 3.47
CA ALA A 140 12.74 -34.31 2.04
C ALA A 140 11.52 -33.43 1.72
N ALA A 141 10.34 -33.66 2.32
CA ALA A 141 9.13 -32.90 2.01
C ALA A 141 9.20 -31.38 2.29
N ARG A 142 10.09 -30.90 3.18
CA ARG A 142 10.32 -29.45 3.40
C ARG A 142 11.52 -28.91 2.62
N ALA A 143 12.55 -29.72 2.39
CA ALA A 143 13.66 -29.39 1.50
C ALA A 143 13.23 -29.28 0.02
N LEU A 144 12.12 -29.94 -0.37
CA LEU A 144 11.55 -29.94 -1.74
C LEU A 144 11.17 -28.54 -2.28
N LYS A 145 11.08 -27.48 -1.46
CA LYS A 145 10.81 -26.11 -1.93
C LYS A 145 12.07 -25.32 -2.37
N GLY A 146 13.27 -25.73 -1.97
CA GLY A 146 14.53 -25.00 -2.24
C GLY A 146 15.07 -25.14 -3.67
N LEU A 147 15.93 -24.20 -4.07
CA LEU A 147 16.68 -24.12 -5.35
C LEU A 147 15.83 -23.95 -6.62
N LYS A 148 15.10 -22.85 -6.75
CA LYS A 148 14.39 -22.46 -7.99
C LYS A 148 15.25 -21.54 -8.85
N PHE A 149 15.55 -21.90 -10.09
CA PHE A 149 16.34 -21.04 -11.01
C PHE A 149 15.53 -19.92 -11.67
N ILE A 150 14.21 -20.07 -11.71
CA ILE A 150 13.27 -19.11 -12.29
C ILE A 150 12.23 -18.78 -11.22
N ASN A 151 12.08 -17.49 -10.92
CA ASN A 151 11.22 -17.04 -9.82
C ASN A 151 10.28 -15.90 -10.27
N LYS A 152 9.18 -15.70 -9.54
CA LYS A 152 8.07 -14.78 -9.91
C LYS A 152 8.51 -13.32 -10.13
N THR A 153 9.63 -12.93 -9.52
CA THR A 153 10.23 -11.58 -9.55
C THR A 153 10.94 -11.21 -10.85
N ASP A 154 11.23 -12.17 -11.73
CA ASP A 154 11.96 -11.92 -12.99
C ASP A 154 11.09 -11.38 -14.14
N GLY A 155 9.82 -11.08 -13.86
CA GLY A 155 8.84 -10.71 -14.89
C GLY A 155 8.43 -11.88 -15.78
N CYS A 156 8.75 -13.12 -15.36
CA CYS A 156 8.26 -14.38 -15.95
C CYS A 156 6.94 -14.87 -15.33
N SER A 157 6.29 -14.00 -14.55
CA SER A 157 5.10 -14.23 -13.74
C SER A 157 3.83 -14.40 -14.60
N GLY A 158 3.84 -15.49 -15.39
CA GLY A 158 2.83 -15.85 -16.39
C GLY A 158 3.41 -16.41 -17.70
N SER A 159 4.66 -16.88 -17.73
CA SER A 159 5.39 -17.04 -18.98
C SER A 159 6.04 -18.43 -19.12
N GLY A 160 5.24 -19.45 -19.46
CA GLY A 160 5.75 -20.74 -19.95
C GLY A 160 6.58 -20.60 -21.24
N TRP A 161 7.04 -21.74 -21.80
CA TRP A 161 7.91 -21.82 -22.98
C TRP A 161 7.57 -20.79 -24.08
N ASP A 162 6.29 -20.58 -24.39
CA ASP A 162 5.80 -19.63 -25.43
C ASP A 162 6.34 -18.20 -25.30
N SER A 163 6.63 -17.76 -24.08
CA SER A 163 7.18 -16.43 -23.83
C SER A 163 8.68 -16.35 -24.10
N VAL A 164 9.39 -17.44 -23.82
CA VAL A 164 10.82 -17.64 -24.06
C VAL A 164 11.02 -17.80 -25.55
N GLU A 165 10.20 -18.63 -26.19
CA GLU A 165 10.10 -18.81 -27.63
C GLU A 165 9.87 -17.49 -28.36
N LYS A 166 8.90 -16.68 -27.94
CA LYS A 166 8.67 -15.38 -28.56
C LYS A 166 9.86 -14.43 -28.39
N ARG A 167 10.54 -14.45 -27.23
CA ARG A 167 11.77 -13.66 -27.02
C ARG A 167 12.93 -14.21 -27.85
N PHE A 168 13.00 -15.51 -28.07
CA PHE A 168 13.97 -16.13 -28.98
C PHE A 168 13.73 -15.63 -30.41
N ASP A 169 12.50 -15.68 -30.90
CA ASP A 169 12.14 -15.23 -32.24
C ASP A 169 12.44 -13.72 -32.43
N GLU A 170 12.16 -12.89 -31.41
CA GLU A 170 12.50 -11.45 -31.42
C GLU A 170 14.01 -11.18 -31.36
N LEU A 171 14.79 -11.98 -30.64
CA LEU A 171 16.24 -11.80 -30.47
C LEU A 171 17.07 -12.41 -31.62
N THR A 172 16.51 -13.40 -32.33
CA THR A 172 17.22 -14.13 -33.41
C THR A 172 16.85 -13.68 -34.82
N GLU A 173 15.96 -12.68 -34.96
CA GLU A 173 15.53 -12.09 -36.25
C GLU A 173 16.71 -11.55 -37.09
N SER A 174 17.77 -11.07 -36.43
CA SER A 174 18.99 -10.56 -37.10
C SER A 174 20.11 -11.59 -37.28
N THR A 175 20.01 -12.75 -36.63
CA THR A 175 21.06 -13.78 -36.50
C THR A 175 20.66 -15.12 -37.14
N ASN A 176 19.64 -15.09 -38.00
CA ASN A 176 19.22 -16.24 -38.80
C ASN A 176 18.79 -17.46 -37.96
N GLY A 177 18.16 -17.22 -36.79
CA GLY A 177 17.61 -18.29 -35.94
C GLY A 177 18.58 -18.92 -34.93
N LEU A 178 19.73 -18.28 -34.65
CA LEU A 178 20.70 -18.73 -33.65
C LEU A 178 20.77 -17.76 -32.47
N LEU A 179 20.52 -18.25 -31.25
CA LEU A 179 20.61 -17.46 -30.02
C LEU A 179 22.01 -17.57 -29.43
N THR A 180 22.69 -16.43 -29.31
CA THR A 180 24.02 -16.36 -28.69
C THR A 180 23.96 -16.41 -27.17
N ARG A 181 25.01 -16.94 -26.53
CA ARG A 181 25.20 -17.00 -25.07
C ARG A 181 24.89 -15.67 -24.36
N ALA A 182 25.28 -14.54 -24.94
CA ALA A 182 25.06 -13.21 -24.35
C ALA A 182 23.58 -12.80 -24.25
N LEU A 183 22.73 -13.36 -25.13
CA LEU A 183 21.30 -13.07 -25.19
C LEU A 183 20.45 -14.10 -24.43
N PHE A 184 21.05 -15.21 -23.98
CA PHE A 184 20.36 -16.29 -23.26
C PHE A 184 19.61 -15.80 -22.02
N GLY A 185 20.27 -15.05 -21.13
CA GLY A 185 19.63 -14.51 -19.92
C GLY A 185 18.44 -13.59 -20.22
N GLN A 186 18.48 -12.84 -21.33
CA GLN A 186 17.37 -12.00 -21.76
C GLN A 186 16.20 -12.83 -22.33
N CYS A 187 16.52 -13.96 -22.96
CA CYS A 187 15.55 -14.90 -23.52
C CYS A 187 14.80 -15.68 -22.44
N ILE A 188 15.47 -16.20 -21.41
CA ILE A 188 14.83 -16.94 -20.30
C ILE A 188 14.19 -16.06 -19.22
N GLY A 189 14.31 -14.73 -19.35
CA GLY A 189 13.71 -13.75 -18.44
C GLY A 189 14.60 -13.30 -17.28
N MET A 190 15.80 -13.84 -17.15
CA MET A 190 16.84 -13.41 -16.20
C MET A 190 17.55 -12.12 -16.65
N LYS A 191 16.78 -11.06 -16.92
CA LYS A 191 17.28 -9.80 -17.50
C LYS A 191 18.28 -9.07 -16.60
N GLU A 192 18.10 -9.16 -15.28
CA GLU A 192 18.93 -8.47 -14.29
C GLU A 192 20.17 -9.29 -13.86
N SER A 193 20.26 -10.58 -14.22
CA SER A 193 21.33 -11.50 -13.79
C SER A 193 21.97 -12.23 -14.99
N LYS A 194 22.51 -11.47 -15.95
CA LYS A 194 23.07 -12.00 -17.21
C LYS A 194 24.25 -12.95 -17.02
N GLU A 195 25.15 -12.64 -16.09
CA GLU A 195 26.35 -13.46 -15.82
C GLU A 195 25.99 -14.82 -15.24
N PHE A 196 25.08 -14.85 -14.26
CA PHE A 196 24.53 -16.08 -13.69
C PHE A 196 23.80 -16.92 -14.74
N ALA A 197 23.02 -16.29 -15.62
CA ALA A 197 22.36 -16.97 -16.72
C ALA A 197 23.37 -17.53 -17.76
N GLY A 198 24.49 -16.86 -17.99
CA GLY A 198 25.55 -17.36 -18.86
C GLY A 198 26.22 -18.62 -18.31
N GLN A 199 26.43 -18.70 -16.99
CA GLN A 199 26.98 -19.91 -16.35
C GLN A 199 25.99 -21.07 -16.37
N LEU A 200 24.70 -20.76 -16.18
CA LEU A 200 23.63 -21.74 -16.36
C LEU A 200 23.62 -22.30 -17.79
N PHE A 201 23.77 -21.44 -18.81
CA PHE A 201 23.93 -21.86 -20.21
C PHE A 201 25.14 -22.78 -20.40
N ASP A 202 26.30 -22.39 -19.87
CA ASP A 202 27.55 -23.15 -20.04
C ASP A 202 27.43 -24.54 -19.39
N SER A 203 26.80 -24.64 -18.22
CA SER A 203 26.59 -25.93 -17.52
C SER A 203 25.74 -26.91 -18.32
N ILE A 204 24.64 -26.43 -18.89
CA ILE A 204 23.72 -27.27 -19.67
C ILE A 204 24.33 -27.61 -21.03
N ALA A 205 25.01 -26.66 -21.67
CA ALA A 205 25.71 -26.87 -22.94
C ALA A 205 26.82 -27.94 -22.82
N ARG A 206 27.61 -27.91 -21.73
CA ARG A 206 28.62 -28.94 -21.43
C ARG A 206 27.99 -30.33 -21.33
N LYS A 207 26.90 -30.45 -20.60
CA LYS A 207 26.18 -31.72 -20.39
C LYS A 207 25.62 -32.31 -21.67
N GLN A 208 25.20 -31.47 -22.61
CA GLN A 208 24.70 -31.88 -23.92
C GLN A 208 25.79 -32.02 -25.00
N GLY A 209 27.06 -31.75 -24.66
CA GLY A 209 28.19 -31.85 -25.61
C GLY A 209 28.19 -30.76 -26.69
N ILE A 210 27.52 -29.63 -26.46
CA ILE A 210 27.42 -28.51 -27.41
C ILE A 210 28.70 -27.67 -27.31
N LYS A 211 29.48 -27.60 -28.40
CA LYS A 211 30.77 -26.86 -28.47
C LYS A 211 30.65 -25.42 -29.00
N GLY A 212 29.45 -24.96 -29.35
CA GLY A 212 29.21 -23.63 -29.95
C GLY A 212 28.68 -22.60 -28.95
N ASP A 213 28.99 -21.33 -29.19
CA ASP A 213 28.52 -20.16 -28.39
C ASP A 213 27.07 -19.72 -28.71
N SER A 214 26.38 -20.50 -29.54
CA SER A 214 25.02 -20.25 -29.98
C SER A 214 24.21 -21.53 -30.04
N ILE A 215 22.94 -21.45 -29.63
CA ILE A 215 21.98 -22.54 -29.68
C ILE A 215 20.84 -22.23 -30.64
N ASP A 216 20.27 -23.26 -31.22
CA ASP A 216 19.02 -23.16 -31.98
C ASP A 216 17.80 -23.23 -31.05
N LYS A 217 16.62 -23.17 -31.65
CA LYS A 217 15.33 -23.14 -30.93
C LYS A 217 15.02 -24.47 -30.25
N GLU A 218 15.45 -25.59 -30.82
CA GLU A 218 15.20 -26.93 -30.28
C GLU A 218 16.07 -27.16 -29.04
N GLN A 219 17.36 -26.81 -29.13
CA GLN A 219 18.30 -26.83 -28.01
C GLN A 219 17.85 -25.92 -26.87
N LEU A 220 17.35 -24.72 -27.18
CA LEU A 220 16.79 -23.82 -26.15
C LEU A 220 15.59 -24.45 -25.42
N LYS A 221 14.79 -25.26 -26.11
CA LYS A 221 13.63 -25.93 -25.53
C LYS A 221 14.04 -26.98 -24.51
N GLU A 222 15.05 -27.78 -24.84
CA GLU A 222 15.63 -28.74 -23.92
C GLU A 222 16.24 -28.06 -22.69
N PHE A 223 16.95 -26.94 -22.90
CA PHE A 223 17.51 -26.14 -21.80
C PHE A 223 16.39 -25.65 -20.88
N TRP A 224 15.28 -25.16 -21.44
CA TRP A 224 14.14 -24.68 -20.67
C TRP A 224 13.44 -25.79 -19.88
N GLU A 225 13.26 -26.97 -20.47
CA GLU A 225 12.66 -28.13 -19.80
C GLU A 225 13.51 -28.57 -18.59
N GLN A 226 14.84 -28.56 -18.71
CA GLN A 226 15.74 -28.88 -17.59
C GLN A 226 15.71 -27.81 -16.48
N ILE A 227 15.69 -26.52 -16.83
CA ILE A 227 15.68 -25.42 -15.85
C ILE A 227 14.32 -25.34 -15.11
N SER A 228 13.23 -25.71 -15.77
CA SER A 228 11.87 -25.64 -15.22
C SER A 228 11.41 -26.90 -14.48
N ASP A 229 12.24 -27.95 -14.42
CA ASP A 229 11.98 -29.20 -13.70
C ASP A 229 11.70 -28.94 -12.21
N GLN A 230 10.61 -29.52 -11.69
CA GLN A 230 10.20 -29.37 -10.30
C GLN A 230 10.93 -30.32 -9.35
N SER A 231 11.63 -31.33 -9.88
CA SER A 231 12.43 -32.27 -9.09
C SER A 231 13.58 -31.54 -8.38
N PHE A 232 13.61 -31.62 -7.05
CA PHE A 232 14.70 -31.07 -6.24
C PHE A 232 16.05 -31.68 -6.63
N ASP A 233 16.11 -32.99 -6.84
CA ASP A 233 17.34 -33.69 -7.23
C ASP A 233 17.86 -33.22 -8.60
N SER A 234 16.96 -32.90 -9.54
CA SER A 234 17.30 -32.39 -10.87
C SER A 234 17.82 -30.95 -10.80
N ARG A 235 17.18 -30.10 -9.99
CA ARG A 235 17.58 -28.71 -9.75
C ARG A 235 18.89 -28.63 -8.97
N LEU A 236 19.07 -29.49 -7.96
CA LEU A 236 20.29 -29.59 -7.18
C LEU A 236 21.46 -30.07 -8.04
N ARG A 237 21.24 -31.07 -8.91
CA ARG A 237 22.27 -31.50 -9.88
C ARG A 237 22.62 -30.39 -10.86
N THR A 238 21.62 -29.70 -11.43
CA THR A 238 21.86 -28.55 -12.32
C THR A 238 22.60 -27.42 -11.59
N PHE A 239 22.36 -27.26 -10.29
CA PHE A 239 23.08 -26.31 -9.45
C PHE A 239 24.54 -26.70 -9.27
N PHE A 240 24.82 -27.98 -8.98
CA PHE A 240 26.20 -28.47 -8.86
C PHE A 240 26.94 -28.50 -10.20
N ASP A 241 26.27 -28.85 -11.30
CA ASP A 241 26.82 -28.80 -12.66
C ASP A 241 27.22 -27.35 -13.06
N MET A 242 26.61 -26.33 -12.43
CA MET A 242 26.95 -24.92 -12.60
C MET A 242 28.14 -24.48 -11.73
N VAL A 243 28.37 -25.16 -10.61
CA VAL A 243 29.50 -24.89 -9.69
C VAL A 243 30.76 -25.63 -10.14
N ASP A 244 30.62 -26.91 -10.51
CA ASP A 244 31.67 -27.78 -11.01
C ASP A 244 31.91 -27.52 -12.52
N LYS A 245 33.03 -26.87 -12.84
CA LYS A 245 33.32 -26.44 -14.21
C LYS A 245 33.99 -27.51 -15.06
N ASP A 246 34.84 -28.32 -14.45
CA ASP A 246 35.60 -29.36 -15.13
C ASP A 246 34.91 -30.73 -15.10
N SER A 247 33.78 -30.83 -14.39
CA SER A 247 32.93 -32.02 -14.27
C SER A 247 33.67 -33.20 -13.64
N ASP A 248 34.63 -32.93 -12.77
CA ASP A 248 35.43 -33.95 -12.09
C ASP A 248 34.77 -34.45 -10.78
N GLY A 249 33.64 -33.84 -10.39
CA GLY A 249 32.88 -34.17 -9.19
C GLY A 249 33.48 -33.59 -7.90
N ARG A 250 34.46 -32.70 -8.02
CA ARG A 250 35.15 -32.00 -6.94
C ARG A 250 34.96 -30.51 -7.13
N ILE A 251 34.79 -29.79 -6.03
CA ILE A 251 34.59 -28.35 -6.04
C ILE A 251 35.80 -27.70 -5.37
N THR A 252 36.57 -26.97 -6.15
CA THR A 252 37.76 -26.23 -5.70
C THR A 252 37.38 -24.91 -5.02
N GLU A 253 38.30 -24.33 -4.25
CA GLU A 253 38.09 -23.04 -3.59
C GLU A 253 37.80 -21.92 -4.62
N GLU A 254 38.48 -21.96 -5.76
CA GLU A 254 38.30 -21.01 -6.87
C GLU A 254 36.90 -21.06 -7.46
N GLU A 255 36.30 -22.25 -7.58
CA GLU A 255 34.94 -22.45 -8.07
C GLU A 255 33.89 -21.97 -7.07
N VAL A 256 34.09 -22.25 -5.76
CA VAL A 256 33.24 -21.71 -4.69
C VAL A 256 33.25 -20.18 -4.71
N ARG A 257 34.43 -19.57 -4.81
CA ARG A 257 34.59 -18.11 -4.87
C ARG A 257 33.85 -17.49 -6.06
N GLU A 258 33.95 -18.12 -7.23
CA GLU A 258 33.30 -17.62 -8.44
C GLU A 258 31.77 -17.66 -8.34
N ILE A 259 31.20 -18.76 -7.83
CA ILE A 259 29.75 -18.87 -7.69
C ILE A 259 29.18 -17.93 -6.62
N ILE A 260 29.92 -17.67 -5.53
CA ILE A 260 29.56 -16.64 -4.54
C ILE A 260 29.51 -15.26 -5.20
N SER A 261 30.52 -14.93 -6.01
CA SER A 261 30.59 -13.65 -6.74
C SER A 261 29.40 -13.47 -7.70
N LEU A 262 29.04 -14.52 -8.44
CA LEU A 262 27.90 -14.53 -9.36
C LEU A 262 26.55 -14.39 -8.64
N SER A 263 26.37 -15.12 -7.53
CA SER A 263 25.16 -15.05 -6.69
C SER A 263 25.01 -13.67 -6.05
N ALA A 264 26.11 -13.07 -5.59
CA ALA A 264 26.15 -11.72 -5.04
C ALA A 264 25.83 -10.65 -6.09
N SER A 265 26.38 -10.79 -7.30
CA SER A 265 26.08 -9.92 -8.46
C SER A 265 24.58 -9.96 -8.80
N ALA A 266 24.00 -11.17 -8.89
CA ALA A 266 22.57 -11.37 -9.17
C ALA A 266 21.64 -10.73 -8.13
N ASN A 267 22.03 -10.75 -6.85
CA ASN A 267 21.27 -10.15 -5.74
C ASN A 267 21.62 -8.69 -5.44
N LYS A 268 22.50 -8.06 -6.25
CA LYS A 268 22.99 -6.68 -6.08
C LYS A 268 23.69 -6.47 -4.73
N LEU A 269 24.40 -7.49 -4.24
CA LEU A 269 25.14 -7.51 -2.97
C LEU A 269 26.64 -7.23 -3.19
N VAL A 270 26.95 -5.97 -3.50
CA VAL A 270 28.32 -5.52 -3.87
C VAL A 270 29.37 -5.83 -2.79
N ASN A 271 28.99 -5.82 -1.50
CA ASN A 271 29.93 -6.12 -0.41
C ASN A 271 30.31 -7.60 -0.38
N ILE A 272 29.35 -8.50 -0.59
CA ILE A 272 29.63 -9.95 -0.61
C ILE A 272 30.52 -10.31 -1.79
N GLN A 273 30.31 -9.66 -2.94
CA GLN A 273 31.14 -9.85 -4.12
C GLN A 273 32.63 -9.50 -3.86
N LYS A 274 32.91 -8.46 -3.06
CA LYS A 274 34.29 -8.06 -2.71
C LYS A 274 34.96 -9.01 -1.72
N GLN A 275 34.18 -9.69 -0.87
CA GLN A 275 34.68 -10.60 0.17
C GLN A 275 34.53 -12.08 -0.23
N ALA A 276 34.30 -12.36 -1.52
CA ALA A 276 34.03 -13.72 -1.99
C ALA A 276 35.17 -14.70 -1.67
N GLU A 277 36.43 -14.23 -1.63
CA GLU A 277 37.60 -15.03 -1.24
C GLU A 277 37.52 -15.47 0.24
N GLU A 278 37.25 -14.54 1.16
CA GLU A 278 37.12 -14.83 2.59
C GLU A 278 35.98 -15.82 2.86
N TYR A 279 34.87 -15.68 2.12
CA TYR A 279 33.71 -16.56 2.25
C TYR A 279 33.92 -17.93 1.60
N ALA A 280 34.71 -18.02 0.53
CA ALA A 280 35.10 -19.31 -0.06
C ALA A 280 35.98 -20.09 0.91
N ALA A 281 37.00 -19.45 1.48
CA ALA A 281 37.86 -20.05 2.51
C ALA A 281 37.05 -20.54 3.72
N LEU A 282 36.03 -19.79 4.16
CA LEU A 282 35.13 -20.21 5.23
C LEU A 282 34.37 -21.52 4.90
N ILE A 283 33.90 -21.67 3.67
CA ILE A 283 33.20 -22.89 3.23
C ILE A 283 34.19 -24.06 3.14
N MET A 284 35.40 -23.82 2.61
CA MET A 284 36.45 -24.83 2.53
C MET A 284 36.88 -25.33 3.91
N GLU A 285 37.02 -24.44 4.89
CA GLU A 285 37.39 -24.80 6.27
C GLU A 285 36.36 -25.73 6.93
N GLU A 286 35.06 -25.52 6.68
CA GLU A 286 33.99 -26.34 7.28
C GLU A 286 33.77 -27.66 6.52
N LEU A 287 33.95 -27.68 5.20
CA LEU A 287 33.62 -28.82 4.34
C LEU A 287 34.82 -29.69 3.92
N ASP A 288 36.04 -29.17 4.04
CA ASP A 288 37.30 -29.88 3.79
C ASP A 288 38.21 -29.83 5.05
N PRO A 289 37.81 -30.49 6.15
CA PRO A 289 38.56 -30.48 7.41
C PRO A 289 39.93 -31.18 7.30
N GLU A 290 40.17 -31.90 6.21
CA GLU A 290 41.44 -32.59 5.93
C GLU A 290 42.37 -31.80 5.00
N ASN A 291 41.97 -30.59 4.58
CA ASN A 291 42.74 -29.68 3.72
C ASN A 291 43.24 -30.35 2.43
N ARG A 292 42.34 -31.08 1.77
CA ARG A 292 42.58 -31.76 0.50
C ARG A 292 42.56 -30.80 -0.70
N GLY A 293 42.05 -29.57 -0.51
CA GLY A 293 41.96 -28.52 -1.53
C GLY A 293 40.71 -28.59 -2.40
N TYR A 294 39.76 -29.49 -2.07
CA TYR A 294 38.52 -29.66 -2.81
C TYR A 294 37.42 -30.27 -1.94
N ILE A 295 36.16 -29.92 -2.23
CA ILE A 295 34.97 -30.44 -1.57
C ILE A 295 34.28 -31.45 -2.50
N MET A 296 33.93 -32.62 -1.98
CA MET A 296 33.09 -33.57 -2.71
C MET A 296 31.64 -33.04 -2.77
N ILE A 297 30.99 -33.16 -3.94
CA ILE A 297 29.60 -32.69 -4.14
C ILE A 297 28.64 -33.20 -3.04
N ASP A 298 28.81 -34.45 -2.61
CA ASP A 298 27.98 -35.08 -1.56
C ASP A 298 28.05 -34.32 -0.21
N ASN A 299 29.19 -33.71 0.12
CA ASN A 299 29.37 -32.95 1.36
C ASN A 299 28.65 -31.59 1.30
N LEU A 300 28.64 -30.95 0.13
CA LEU A 300 27.94 -29.69 -0.10
C LEU A 300 26.41 -29.90 -0.17
N GLU A 301 25.97 -31.04 -0.70
CA GLU A 301 24.57 -31.48 -0.69
C GLU A 301 24.03 -31.62 0.75
N MET A 302 24.83 -32.20 1.65
CA MET A 302 24.45 -32.37 3.06
C MET A 302 24.21 -31.03 3.77
N LEU A 303 25.04 -30.01 3.54
CA LEU A 303 24.84 -28.67 4.14
C LEU A 303 23.64 -27.92 3.57
N LEU A 304 23.39 -28.02 2.26
CA LEU A 304 22.18 -27.45 1.65
C LEU A 304 20.90 -28.10 2.19
N LEU A 305 20.97 -29.36 2.62
CA LEU A 305 19.87 -30.10 3.24
C LEU A 305 19.72 -29.83 4.75
N GLU A 306 20.79 -29.51 5.47
CA GLU A 306 20.79 -29.22 6.91
C GLU A 306 20.42 -27.77 7.26
N ALA A 307 20.66 -26.82 6.34
CA ALA A 307 20.59 -25.38 6.60
C ALA A 307 19.25 -24.78 7.15
N PRO A 308 18.03 -25.38 6.99
CA PRO A 308 16.82 -24.70 7.48
C PRO A 308 16.34 -25.13 8.89
N TYR A 309 17.12 -25.85 9.71
CA TYR A 309 16.58 -26.46 10.94
C TYR A 309 16.84 -25.77 12.30
N GLU A 310 17.69 -24.74 12.40
CA GLU A 310 18.07 -24.22 13.74
C GLU A 310 17.30 -22.99 14.28
N SER A 311 16.50 -22.26 13.50
CA SER A 311 15.86 -21.03 14.03
C SER A 311 14.49 -21.20 14.70
N VAL A 312 13.91 -22.40 14.77
CA VAL A 312 12.55 -22.60 15.33
C VAL A 312 12.47 -23.87 16.19
N ARG A 313 13.31 -23.97 17.22
CA ARG A 313 13.20 -25.03 18.23
C ARG A 313 12.60 -24.45 19.51
N GLY A 314 11.26 -24.47 19.60
CA GLY A 314 10.54 -24.00 20.79
C GLY A 314 9.11 -24.49 20.89
N GLU A 315 8.16 -23.93 20.14
CA GLU A 315 6.75 -23.95 20.58
C GLU A 315 5.71 -24.44 19.56
N SER A 316 6.12 -24.75 18.32
CA SER A 316 5.18 -24.90 17.19
C SER A 316 4.23 -26.12 17.26
N LYS A 317 4.62 -27.23 17.90
CA LYS A 317 3.80 -28.46 17.90
C LYS A 317 2.65 -28.47 18.92
N ASN A 318 2.77 -27.74 20.03
CA ASN A 318 1.69 -27.64 21.02
C ASN A 318 0.75 -26.46 20.73
N LEU A 319 1.26 -25.39 20.11
CA LEU A 319 0.49 -24.22 19.74
C LEU A 319 -0.60 -24.55 18.71
N SER A 320 -0.29 -25.36 17.68
CA SER A 320 -1.24 -25.72 16.62
C SER A 320 -2.43 -26.57 17.11
N LYS A 321 -2.25 -27.33 18.20
CA LYS A 321 -3.28 -28.19 18.78
C LYS A 321 -4.13 -27.46 19.84
N MET A 322 -3.56 -26.48 20.54
CA MET A 322 -4.32 -25.60 21.45
C MET A 322 -5.08 -24.49 20.70
N LEU A 323 -4.56 -24.07 19.55
CA LEU A 323 -5.15 -23.07 18.65
C LEU A 323 -6.52 -23.43 18.09
N SER A 324 -6.82 -24.72 17.91
CA SER A 324 -8.09 -25.14 17.29
C SER A 324 -9.25 -25.27 18.28
N GLN A 325 -9.01 -25.06 19.59
CA GLN A 325 -10.01 -25.39 20.62
C GLN A 325 -10.37 -24.24 21.57
N LYS A 326 -9.72 -23.07 21.52
CA LYS A 326 -9.80 -22.13 22.66
C LYS A 326 -10.00 -20.63 22.41
N LEU A 327 -10.35 -20.19 21.20
CA LEU A 327 -10.78 -18.80 20.97
C LEU A 327 -12.11 -18.81 20.21
N THR A 328 -13.23 -18.86 20.93
CA THR A 328 -14.57 -18.71 20.36
C THR A 328 -15.30 -17.63 21.14
N PRO A 329 -15.40 -16.40 20.60
CA PRO A 329 -16.04 -15.29 21.30
C PRO A 329 -17.53 -15.55 21.31
N LYS A 330 -18.08 -15.71 22.51
CA LYS A 330 -19.52 -15.64 22.71
C LYS A 330 -19.96 -14.22 22.36
N LEU A 331 -20.60 -14.02 21.20
CA LEU A 331 -21.14 -12.71 20.82
C LEU A 331 -22.67 -12.71 20.66
N GLU A 332 -23.27 -11.66 21.23
CA GLU A 332 -24.71 -11.43 21.42
C GLU A 332 -25.46 -11.08 20.11
N LYS A 333 -26.67 -11.62 19.96
CA LYS A 333 -27.45 -11.72 18.71
C LYS A 333 -28.24 -10.47 18.27
N ASN A 334 -28.11 -9.31 18.93
CA ASN A 334 -29.07 -8.20 18.75
C ASN A 334 -28.50 -7.02 17.91
N PRO A 335 -29.00 -6.74 16.68
CA PRO A 335 -28.40 -5.80 15.73
C PRO A 335 -28.51 -4.33 16.14
N LEU A 336 -29.60 -3.92 16.79
CA LEU A 336 -29.72 -2.57 17.37
C LEU A 336 -28.69 -2.36 18.48
N ARG A 337 -28.43 -3.39 19.28
CA ARG A 337 -27.39 -3.35 20.31
C ARG A 337 -26.01 -3.34 19.68
N ARG A 338 -25.75 -4.04 18.56
CA ARG A 338 -24.48 -3.98 17.81
C ARG A 338 -24.22 -2.61 17.19
N TRP A 339 -25.22 -2.00 16.56
CA TRP A 339 -25.10 -0.65 16.00
C TRP A 339 -24.98 0.41 17.10
N CYS A 340 -25.72 0.25 18.20
CA CYS A 340 -25.57 1.09 19.38
C CYS A 340 -24.18 0.92 20.00
N THR A 341 -23.65 -0.31 20.10
CA THR A 341 -22.31 -0.57 20.65
C THR A 341 -21.21 -0.08 19.69
N SER A 342 -21.35 -0.27 18.38
CA SER A 342 -20.40 0.21 17.37
C SER A 342 -20.41 1.74 17.23
N SER A 343 -21.58 2.37 17.27
CA SER A 343 -21.71 3.84 17.32
C SER A 343 -21.21 4.37 18.64
N ARG A 344 -21.49 3.67 19.75
CA ARG A 344 -20.92 3.97 21.08
C ARG A 344 -19.40 3.88 21.05
N TYR A 345 -18.79 2.87 20.43
CA TYR A 345 -17.33 2.78 20.30
C TYR A 345 -16.77 3.83 19.34
N PHE A 346 -17.43 4.11 18.20
CA PHE A 346 -17.01 5.20 17.30
C PHE A 346 -17.04 6.56 18.00
N VAL A 347 -18.11 6.83 18.75
CA VAL A 347 -18.24 8.04 19.57
C VAL A 347 -17.20 8.00 20.68
N LEU A 348 -17.01 6.91 21.43
CA LEU A 348 -16.01 6.82 22.49
C LEU A 348 -14.56 6.99 21.98
N ASP A 349 -14.23 6.52 20.79
CA ASP A 349 -12.88 6.59 20.21
C ASP A 349 -12.61 7.95 19.54
N ASN A 350 -13.66 8.62 19.02
CA ASN A 350 -13.53 9.89 18.28
C ASN A 350 -14.28 11.07 18.93
N TRP A 351 -14.71 10.94 20.19
CA TRP A 351 -15.59 11.93 20.84
C TRP A 351 -14.98 13.34 20.81
N GLN A 352 -13.66 13.46 20.99
CA GLN A 352 -12.96 14.75 20.94
C GLN A 352 -13.09 15.43 19.56
N ARG A 353 -12.97 14.66 18.47
CA ARG A 353 -13.10 15.18 17.10
C ARG A 353 -14.54 15.58 16.79
N VAL A 354 -15.48 14.70 17.14
CA VAL A 354 -16.92 14.95 16.95
C VAL A 354 -17.33 16.19 17.74
N TRP A 355 -16.89 16.31 18.99
CA TRP A 355 -17.13 17.46 19.85
C TRP A 355 -16.61 18.77 19.24
N VAL A 356 -15.34 18.80 18.82
CA VAL A 356 -14.73 20.01 18.24
C VAL A 356 -15.38 20.39 16.91
N MET A 357 -15.72 19.41 16.07
CA MET A 357 -16.43 19.63 14.81
C MET A 357 -17.84 20.15 15.04
N ALA A 358 -18.59 19.56 15.99
CA ALA A 358 -19.92 20.02 16.36
C ALA A 358 -19.89 21.47 16.89
N LEU A 359 -18.90 21.80 17.73
CA LEU A 359 -18.72 23.16 18.25
C LEU A 359 -18.40 24.16 17.13
N TRP A 360 -17.52 23.81 16.19
CA TRP A 360 -17.17 24.67 15.06
C TRP A 360 -18.37 24.87 14.11
N ILE A 361 -19.07 23.79 13.74
CA ILE A 361 -20.28 23.87 12.88
C ILE A 361 -21.37 24.68 13.57
N GLY A 362 -21.61 24.45 14.87
CA GLY A 362 -22.59 25.19 15.66
C GLY A 362 -22.29 26.69 15.71
N ALA A 363 -21.02 27.07 15.95
CA ALA A 363 -20.60 28.47 15.94
C ALA A 363 -20.78 29.12 14.56
N MET A 364 -20.43 28.41 13.48
CA MET A 364 -20.61 28.86 12.11
C MET A 364 -22.09 29.10 11.76
N ALA A 365 -22.95 28.12 12.06
CA ALA A 365 -24.39 28.22 11.82
C ALA A 365 -25.04 29.34 12.65
N GLY A 366 -24.67 29.45 13.93
CA GLY A 366 -25.17 30.50 14.83
C GLY A 366 -24.79 31.91 14.36
N LEU A 367 -23.52 32.14 14.00
CA LEU A 367 -23.06 33.44 13.50
C LEU A 367 -23.70 33.80 12.16
N PHE A 368 -23.83 32.84 11.25
CA PHE A 368 -24.50 33.04 9.97
C PHE A 368 -25.96 33.44 10.18
N ALA A 369 -26.71 32.66 10.96
CA ALA A 369 -28.12 32.91 11.25
C ALA A 369 -28.33 34.26 11.96
N TRP A 370 -27.50 34.58 12.95
CA TRP A 370 -27.56 35.86 13.66
C TRP A 370 -27.40 37.06 12.73
N LYS A 371 -26.38 37.04 11.85
CA LYS A 371 -26.18 38.13 10.88
C LYS A 371 -27.24 38.17 9.81
N TYR A 372 -27.69 37.02 9.35
CA TYR A 372 -28.75 36.91 8.37
C TYR A 372 -30.04 37.56 8.90
N VAL A 373 -30.47 37.23 10.11
CA VAL A 373 -31.64 37.84 10.76
C VAL A 373 -31.43 39.33 11.02
N GLN A 374 -30.23 39.74 11.46
CA GLN A 374 -29.91 41.15 11.68
C GLN A 374 -30.09 41.99 10.41
N TYR A 375 -29.63 41.50 9.25
CA TYR A 375 -29.72 42.24 7.99
C TYR A 375 -31.10 42.15 7.33
N ARG A 376 -31.85 41.07 7.57
CA ARG A 376 -33.26 40.96 7.14
C ARG A 376 -34.14 42.07 7.71
N ASN A 377 -33.84 42.52 8.93
CA ASN A 377 -34.59 43.58 9.63
C ASN A 377 -34.04 45.00 9.37
N ARG A 378 -33.10 45.18 8.43
CA ARG A 378 -32.53 46.50 8.09
C ARG A 378 -33.10 47.05 6.78
N ALA A 379 -33.05 48.37 6.62
CA ALA A 379 -33.46 49.06 5.39
C ALA A 379 -32.75 48.52 4.12
N ALA A 380 -31.51 48.04 4.24
CA ALA A 380 -30.76 47.42 3.14
C ALA A 380 -31.44 46.19 2.53
N TYR A 381 -32.24 45.45 3.31
CA TYR A 381 -33.00 44.30 2.81
C TYR A 381 -34.09 44.71 1.81
N GLN A 382 -34.69 45.89 1.95
CA GLN A 382 -35.76 46.35 1.05
C GLN A 382 -35.25 46.60 -0.38
N VAL A 383 -33.95 46.88 -0.53
CA VAL A 383 -33.31 47.15 -1.83
C VAL A 383 -32.59 45.90 -2.36
N MET A 384 -31.77 45.26 -1.52
CA MET A 384 -30.87 44.18 -1.95
C MET A 384 -31.46 42.78 -1.71
N GLY A 385 -32.47 42.66 -0.85
CA GLY A 385 -33.19 41.43 -0.56
C GLY A 385 -32.34 40.36 0.13
N GLN A 386 -32.52 39.11 -0.28
CA GLN A 386 -31.84 37.96 0.32
C GLN A 386 -30.32 37.98 0.18
N CYS A 387 -29.82 38.61 -0.88
CA CYS A 387 -28.40 38.62 -1.22
C CYS A 387 -27.54 39.34 -0.18
N VAL A 388 -28.00 40.48 0.35
CA VAL A 388 -27.28 41.17 1.43
C VAL A 388 -27.25 40.34 2.72
N CYS A 389 -28.30 39.55 3.00
CA CYS A 389 -28.33 38.67 4.18
C CYS A 389 -27.34 37.51 4.02
N MET A 390 -27.29 36.88 2.84
CA MET A 390 -26.33 35.83 2.51
C MET A 390 -24.89 36.35 2.53
N ALA A 391 -24.64 37.51 1.91
CA ALA A 391 -23.32 38.13 1.85
C ALA A 391 -22.79 38.46 3.25
N LYS A 392 -23.63 39.02 4.14
CA LYS A 392 -23.22 39.41 5.50
C LYS A 392 -23.17 38.22 6.47
N GLY A 393 -24.05 37.23 6.31
CA GLY A 393 -23.96 35.95 7.01
C GLY A 393 -22.63 35.25 6.72
N ALA A 394 -22.30 35.10 5.42
CA ALA A 394 -21.04 34.52 4.99
C ALA A 394 -19.82 35.32 5.46
N ALA A 395 -19.88 36.67 5.38
CA ALA A 395 -18.81 37.53 5.88
C ALA A 395 -18.50 37.32 7.38
N GLU A 396 -19.52 37.11 8.21
CA GLU A 396 -19.30 36.88 9.65
C GLU A 396 -18.64 35.52 9.91
N THR A 397 -19.06 34.49 9.19
CA THR A 397 -18.40 33.18 9.26
C THR A 397 -16.96 33.21 8.74
N LEU A 398 -16.68 34.03 7.71
CA LEU A 398 -15.32 34.25 7.20
C LEU A 398 -14.43 34.92 8.24
N LYS A 399 -14.92 35.92 8.99
CA LYS A 399 -14.14 36.54 10.07
C LYS A 399 -13.69 35.51 11.11
N LEU A 400 -14.61 34.62 11.52
CA LEU A 400 -14.28 33.55 12.46
C LEU A 400 -13.24 32.59 11.86
N ASN A 401 -13.47 32.07 10.66
CA ASN A 401 -12.55 31.10 10.04
C ASN A 401 -11.17 31.69 9.72
N MET A 402 -11.12 32.94 9.25
CA MET A 402 -9.87 33.67 9.07
C MET A 402 -9.18 33.93 10.40
N ALA A 403 -9.90 34.08 11.52
CA ALA A 403 -9.27 34.17 12.83
C ALA A 403 -8.67 32.83 13.28
N ILE A 404 -9.44 31.73 13.19
CA ILE A 404 -9.01 30.45 13.76
C ILE A 404 -8.03 29.66 12.88
N ILE A 405 -7.93 29.93 11.57
CA ILE A 405 -7.04 29.17 10.66
C ILE A 405 -5.54 29.29 11.02
N LEU A 406 -5.14 30.39 11.67
CA LEU A 406 -3.76 30.60 12.14
C LEU A 406 -3.43 29.77 13.40
N PHE A 407 -4.43 29.41 14.19
CA PHE A 407 -4.19 28.73 15.46
C PHE A 407 -3.62 27.30 15.27
N PRO A 408 -4.16 26.45 14.37
CA PRO A 408 -3.60 25.13 14.07
C PRO A 408 -2.13 25.10 13.62
N VAL A 409 -1.64 26.20 13.05
CA VAL A 409 -0.24 26.31 12.59
C VAL A 409 0.70 26.90 13.64
N CYS A 410 0.17 27.30 14.80
CA CYS A 410 0.92 27.73 15.98
C CYS A 410 1.46 26.49 16.77
N ARG A 411 2.47 25.83 16.21
CA ARG A 411 3.01 24.54 16.70
C ARG A 411 3.55 24.61 18.12
N ASN A 412 4.21 25.71 18.52
CA ASN A 412 4.72 25.84 19.89
C ASN A 412 3.55 25.97 20.87
N THR A 413 2.56 26.80 20.54
CA THR A 413 1.36 27.02 21.36
C THR A 413 0.56 25.73 21.50
N ILE A 414 0.36 24.99 20.41
CA ILE A 414 -0.35 23.70 20.42
C ILE A 414 0.41 22.66 21.26
N THR A 415 1.73 22.58 21.10
CA THR A 415 2.56 21.66 21.88
C THR A 415 2.51 22.00 23.37
N TRP A 416 2.50 23.29 23.72
CA TRP A 416 2.35 23.76 25.10
C TRP A 416 0.95 23.42 25.65
N LEU A 417 -0.12 23.74 24.91
CA LEU A 417 -1.49 23.41 25.30
C LEU A 417 -1.66 21.90 25.53
N ARG A 418 -1.13 21.09 24.62
CA ARG A 418 -1.16 19.62 24.72
C ARG A 418 -0.43 19.10 25.96
N ASN A 419 0.78 19.59 26.24
CA ASN A 419 1.65 19.01 27.26
C ASN A 419 1.51 19.64 28.66
N LYS A 420 1.07 20.90 28.75
CA LYS A 420 1.05 21.68 30.01
C LYS A 420 -0.35 21.98 30.52
N THR A 421 -1.39 21.84 29.69
CA THR A 421 -2.77 22.12 30.10
C THR A 421 -3.63 20.87 30.04
N ARG A 422 -4.75 20.88 30.78
CA ARG A 422 -5.75 19.81 30.72
C ARG A 422 -6.58 19.85 29.42
N LEU A 423 -6.38 20.84 28.55
CA LEU A 423 -7.09 20.95 27.27
C LEU A 423 -6.76 19.80 26.31
N GLY A 424 -5.57 19.19 26.43
CA GLY A 424 -5.21 18.01 25.64
C GLY A 424 -6.09 16.78 25.91
N VAL A 425 -6.90 16.80 26.97
CA VAL A 425 -7.89 15.76 27.29
C VAL A 425 -9.20 15.95 26.52
N VAL A 426 -9.49 17.17 26.05
CA VAL A 426 -10.76 17.54 25.41
C VAL A 426 -10.59 17.88 23.93
N VAL A 427 -9.39 18.36 23.53
CA VAL A 427 -9.10 18.82 22.17
C VAL A 427 -8.02 17.94 21.54
N PRO A 428 -8.25 17.38 20.33
CA PRO A 428 -7.30 16.50 19.65
C PRO A 428 -6.22 17.33 18.92
N PHE A 429 -5.31 17.92 19.69
CA PHE A 429 -4.27 18.84 19.19
C PHE A 429 -3.33 18.23 18.14
N ASP A 430 -3.19 16.90 18.11
CA ASP A 430 -2.35 16.20 17.13
C ASP A 430 -2.97 16.14 15.72
N ASP A 431 -4.24 16.54 15.57
CA ASP A 431 -4.92 16.68 14.26
C ASP A 431 -5.00 18.14 13.78
N ASN A 432 -4.20 19.03 14.37
CA ASN A 432 -4.17 20.45 14.04
C ASN A 432 -4.10 20.73 12.53
N LEU A 433 -3.20 20.08 11.79
CA LEU A 433 -3.07 20.29 10.34
C LEU A 433 -4.27 19.75 9.54
N ASN A 434 -4.95 18.72 10.04
CA ASN A 434 -6.19 18.24 9.42
C ASN A 434 -7.33 19.25 9.67
N PHE A 435 -7.42 19.78 10.89
CA PHE A 435 -8.38 20.85 11.20
C PHE A 435 -8.12 22.14 10.41
N HIS A 436 -6.84 22.52 10.19
CA HIS A 436 -6.46 23.63 9.31
C HIS A 436 -7.04 23.49 7.89
N LYS A 437 -6.97 22.27 7.31
CA LYS A 437 -7.54 21.98 5.99
C LYS A 437 -9.06 22.09 5.99
N VAL A 438 -9.72 21.60 7.04
CA VAL A 438 -11.19 21.71 7.19
C VAL A 438 -11.62 23.17 7.25
N ILE A 439 -10.92 24.01 8.04
CA ILE A 439 -11.19 25.45 8.11
C ILE A 439 -10.97 26.10 6.74
N ALA A 440 -9.91 25.73 6.00
CA ALA A 440 -9.66 26.26 4.66
C ALA A 440 -10.82 25.96 3.68
N VAL A 441 -11.44 24.77 3.77
CA VAL A 441 -12.66 24.45 3.01
C VAL A 441 -13.82 25.35 3.43
N GLY A 442 -14.02 25.56 4.74
CA GLY A 442 -15.02 26.50 5.25
C GLY A 442 -14.81 27.94 4.76
N ILE A 443 -13.56 28.39 4.65
CA ILE A 443 -13.20 29.69 4.05
C ILE A 443 -13.55 29.72 2.57
N ALA A 444 -13.21 28.69 1.79
CA ALA A 444 -13.55 28.63 0.36
C ALA A 444 -15.06 28.79 0.13
N ILE A 445 -15.88 28.05 0.90
CA ILE A 445 -17.34 28.11 0.82
C ILE A 445 -17.83 29.51 1.22
N GLY A 446 -17.35 30.05 2.33
CA GLY A 446 -17.73 31.38 2.80
C GLY A 446 -17.37 32.48 1.80
N VAL A 447 -16.18 32.44 1.19
CA VAL A 447 -15.73 33.40 0.17
C VAL A 447 -16.61 33.30 -1.07
N GLY A 448 -16.93 32.08 -1.52
CA GLY A 448 -17.84 31.85 -2.63
C GLY A 448 -19.20 32.51 -2.39
N ILE A 449 -19.85 32.20 -1.26
CA ILE A 449 -21.17 32.78 -0.92
C ILE A 449 -21.09 34.30 -0.81
N HIS A 450 -20.05 34.83 -0.14
CA HIS A 450 -19.87 36.27 0.07
C HIS A 450 -19.63 37.03 -1.24
N ALA A 451 -18.65 36.59 -2.05
CA ALA A 451 -18.26 37.25 -3.28
C ALA A 451 -19.34 37.15 -4.36
N ILE A 452 -19.96 35.98 -4.53
CA ILE A 452 -21.05 35.79 -5.51
C ILE A 452 -22.26 36.64 -5.11
N SER A 453 -22.65 36.67 -3.83
CA SER A 453 -23.78 37.49 -3.39
C SER A 453 -23.54 38.98 -3.65
N HIS A 454 -22.31 39.47 -3.42
CA HIS A 454 -21.97 40.87 -3.68
C HIS A 454 -21.91 41.20 -5.19
N LEU A 455 -21.16 40.43 -5.97
CA LEU A 455 -20.92 40.69 -7.40
C LEU A 455 -22.15 40.37 -8.27
N ALA A 456 -22.75 39.20 -8.09
CA ALA A 456 -23.79 38.71 -9.00
C ALA A 456 -25.21 39.17 -8.62
N CYS A 457 -25.42 39.69 -7.41
CA CYS A 457 -26.77 40.03 -6.94
C CYS A 457 -26.91 41.41 -6.30
N ASP A 458 -26.08 41.75 -5.32
CA ASP A 458 -26.19 43.02 -4.59
C ASP A 458 -25.91 44.24 -5.48
N PHE A 459 -24.78 44.27 -6.19
CA PHE A 459 -24.42 45.40 -7.05
C PHE A 459 -25.42 45.60 -8.22
N PRO A 460 -25.87 44.56 -8.95
CA PRO A 460 -26.91 44.71 -9.96
C PRO A 460 -28.23 45.26 -9.39
N ARG A 461 -28.64 44.83 -8.18
CA ARG A 461 -29.87 45.31 -7.53
C ARG A 461 -29.78 46.76 -7.09
N LEU A 462 -28.61 47.23 -6.67
CA LEU A 462 -28.40 48.64 -6.33
C LEU A 462 -28.49 49.54 -7.58
N LEU A 463 -27.96 49.11 -8.72
CA LEU A 463 -28.09 49.84 -9.99
C LEU A 463 -29.54 49.88 -10.51
N GLY A 464 -30.23 48.74 -10.40
CA GLY A 464 -31.63 48.58 -10.85
C GLY A 464 -32.69 49.17 -9.91
N ALA A 465 -32.31 49.70 -8.74
CA ALA A 465 -33.26 50.27 -7.79
C ALA A 465 -33.89 51.57 -8.31
N SER A 466 -35.20 51.75 -8.12
CA SER A 466 -35.87 53.05 -8.37
C SER A 466 -35.31 54.12 -7.43
N GLU A 467 -35.37 55.40 -7.82
CA GLU A 467 -34.84 56.51 -7.00
C GLU A 467 -35.43 56.52 -5.59
N GLU A 468 -36.71 56.22 -5.44
CA GLU A 468 -37.38 56.10 -4.13
C GLU A 468 -36.81 54.97 -3.26
N LYS A 469 -36.50 53.81 -3.85
CA LYS A 469 -35.88 52.69 -3.12
C LYS A 469 -34.42 52.96 -2.81
N TYR A 470 -33.71 53.65 -3.71
CA TYR A 470 -32.29 53.96 -3.54
C TYR A 470 -32.04 55.04 -2.47
N LYS A 471 -32.99 55.96 -2.21
CA LYS A 471 -32.91 56.92 -1.08
C LYS A 471 -32.60 56.27 0.26
N LEU A 472 -33.02 55.03 0.48
CA LEU A 472 -32.70 54.28 1.70
C LEU A 472 -31.20 53.94 1.83
N MET A 473 -30.48 53.88 0.71
CA MET A 473 -29.06 53.49 0.59
C MET A 473 -28.11 54.69 0.42
N GLU A 474 -28.64 55.88 0.11
CA GLU A 474 -27.90 57.14 0.00
C GLU A 474 -27.00 57.45 1.22
N PRO A 475 -27.39 57.19 2.49
CA PRO A 475 -26.50 57.40 3.63
C PRO A 475 -25.25 56.52 3.67
N PHE A 476 -25.20 55.45 2.86
CA PHE A 476 -24.11 54.47 2.83
C PHE A 476 -23.29 54.54 1.54
N PHE A 477 -23.92 54.85 0.41
CA PHE A 477 -23.30 54.82 -0.91
C PHE A 477 -23.26 56.19 -1.61
N GLY A 478 -23.86 57.24 -1.02
CA GLY A 478 -24.00 58.55 -1.65
C GLY A 478 -24.96 58.53 -2.84
N ASP A 479 -24.75 59.43 -3.80
CA ASP A 479 -25.54 59.52 -5.02
C ASP A 479 -25.61 58.20 -5.79
N LYS A 480 -26.69 57.99 -6.55
CA LYS A 480 -26.89 56.73 -7.27
C LYS A 480 -25.79 56.53 -8.34
N PRO A 481 -25.00 55.45 -8.26
CA PRO A 481 -23.96 55.19 -9.25
C PRO A 481 -24.57 54.80 -10.59
N SER A 482 -24.01 55.34 -11.67
CA SER A 482 -24.45 55.11 -13.05
C SER A 482 -23.90 53.83 -13.69
N SER A 483 -22.88 53.22 -13.08
CA SER A 483 -22.15 52.08 -13.65
C SER A 483 -21.72 51.07 -12.59
N TYR A 484 -21.75 49.78 -12.95
CA TYR A 484 -21.27 48.67 -12.12
C TYR A 484 -19.80 48.83 -11.71
N TRP A 485 -18.99 49.46 -12.57
CA TRP A 485 -17.57 49.72 -12.33
C TRP A 485 -17.32 50.60 -11.11
N TYR A 486 -18.29 51.41 -10.69
CA TYR A 486 -18.21 52.18 -9.44
C TYR A 486 -17.97 51.26 -8.23
N PHE A 487 -18.70 50.14 -8.15
CA PHE A 487 -18.56 49.18 -7.05
C PHE A 487 -17.30 48.32 -7.18
N ILE A 488 -16.86 47.99 -8.39
CA ILE A 488 -15.59 47.26 -8.58
C ILE A 488 -14.39 48.12 -8.17
N ASN A 489 -14.38 49.40 -8.58
CA ASN A 489 -13.28 50.32 -8.34
C ASN A 489 -13.27 50.90 -6.92
N SER A 490 -14.32 50.63 -6.13
CA SER A 490 -14.32 50.90 -4.69
C SER A 490 -13.17 50.18 -3.98
N VAL A 491 -12.77 50.68 -2.82
CA VAL A 491 -11.74 50.05 -1.99
C VAL A 491 -12.14 48.62 -1.63
N GLU A 492 -13.41 48.39 -1.33
CA GLU A 492 -14.01 47.11 -1.00
C GLU A 492 -13.97 46.11 -2.16
N GLY A 493 -14.29 46.58 -3.37
CA GLY A 493 -14.28 45.78 -4.59
C GLY A 493 -12.87 45.36 -5.00
N VAL A 494 -11.93 46.30 -5.05
CA VAL A 494 -10.52 46.05 -5.42
C VAL A 494 -9.86 45.11 -4.40
N THR A 495 -9.99 45.41 -3.10
CA THR A 495 -9.41 44.55 -2.05
C THR A 495 -10.03 43.16 -2.07
N GLY A 496 -11.36 43.04 -2.25
CA GLY A 496 -12.07 41.78 -2.35
C GLY A 496 -11.60 40.90 -3.51
N ILE A 497 -11.49 41.46 -4.72
CA ILE A 497 -11.07 40.72 -5.92
C ILE A 497 -9.62 40.28 -5.80
N ILE A 498 -8.71 41.16 -5.35
CA ILE A 498 -7.30 40.79 -5.17
C ILE A 498 -7.17 39.65 -4.15
N MET A 499 -7.89 39.72 -3.02
CA MET A 499 -7.89 38.63 -2.03
C MET A 499 -8.36 37.30 -2.63
N VAL A 500 -9.46 37.29 -3.39
CA VAL A 500 -9.99 36.07 -4.04
C VAL A 500 -8.97 35.47 -5.00
N VAL A 501 -8.32 36.29 -5.83
CA VAL A 501 -7.29 35.81 -6.78
C VAL A 501 -6.09 35.21 -6.05
N LEU A 502 -5.56 35.89 -5.04
CA LEU A 502 -4.42 35.40 -4.26
C LEU A 502 -4.75 34.09 -3.52
N MET A 503 -5.96 34.00 -2.95
CA MET A 503 -6.44 32.80 -2.27
C MET A 503 -6.67 31.64 -3.24
N ALA A 504 -7.19 31.90 -4.45
CA ALA A 504 -7.36 30.88 -5.47
C ALA A 504 -6.01 30.27 -5.90
N ILE A 505 -4.98 31.11 -6.09
CA ILE A 505 -3.61 30.65 -6.38
C ILE A 505 -3.08 29.79 -5.22
N ALA A 506 -3.16 30.29 -3.99
CA ALA A 506 -2.67 29.59 -2.81
C ALA A 506 -3.37 28.26 -2.56
N PHE A 507 -4.70 28.19 -2.72
CA PHE A 507 -5.48 26.96 -2.50
C PHE A 507 -5.23 25.92 -3.60
N THR A 508 -5.08 26.36 -4.84
CA THR A 508 -4.77 25.47 -5.98
C THR A 508 -3.39 24.84 -5.81
N LEU A 509 -2.37 25.63 -5.47
CA LEU A 509 -1.00 25.13 -5.29
C LEU A 509 -0.81 24.35 -3.97
N ALA A 510 -1.69 24.56 -2.98
CA ALA A 510 -1.74 23.74 -1.76
C ALA A 510 -2.44 22.39 -1.96
N ALA A 511 -3.19 22.19 -3.05
CA ALA A 511 -3.88 20.94 -3.32
C ALA A 511 -2.90 19.77 -3.52
N PRO A 512 -3.22 18.54 -3.04
CA PRO A 512 -2.29 17.42 -3.07
C PRO A 512 -1.76 17.04 -4.47
N CYS A 513 -2.53 17.26 -5.53
CA CYS A 513 -2.11 16.96 -6.91
C CYS A 513 -0.98 17.90 -7.40
N PHE A 514 -1.07 19.20 -7.10
CA PHE A 514 -0.09 20.22 -7.49
C PHE A 514 1.13 20.23 -6.56
N ARG A 515 0.89 20.15 -5.23
CA ARG A 515 1.96 20.12 -4.23
C ARG A 515 2.89 18.92 -4.41
N LYS A 516 2.34 17.75 -4.78
CA LYS A 516 3.08 16.50 -4.99
C LYS A 516 3.56 16.29 -6.43
N SER A 517 3.39 17.29 -7.31
CA SER A 517 3.75 17.24 -8.74
C SER A 517 3.26 15.97 -9.46
N LYS A 518 2.04 15.49 -9.14
CA LYS A 518 1.48 14.26 -9.72
C LYS A 518 0.90 14.45 -11.13
N LEU A 519 0.75 15.69 -11.58
CA LEU A 519 0.21 16.05 -12.88
C LEU A 519 1.35 16.17 -13.91
N ASN A 520 1.22 15.48 -15.05
CA ASN A 520 2.15 15.60 -16.17
C ASN A 520 1.85 16.89 -16.96
N LEU A 521 2.37 18.02 -16.47
CA LEU A 521 2.22 19.33 -17.11
C LEU A 521 3.41 19.65 -18.06
N PRO A 522 3.22 20.47 -19.11
CA PRO A 522 4.29 20.89 -20.01
C PRO A 522 5.40 21.68 -19.29
N LYS A 523 6.63 21.62 -19.83
CA LYS A 523 7.88 22.13 -19.21
C LYS A 523 7.80 23.52 -18.54
N PRO A 524 7.16 24.57 -19.10
CA PRO A 524 7.09 25.87 -18.43
C PRO A 524 6.22 25.83 -17.16
N LEU A 525 5.16 25.03 -17.14
CA LEU A 525 4.23 24.91 -16.01
C LEU A 525 4.76 23.97 -14.90
N LYS A 526 5.69 23.06 -15.24
CA LYS A 526 6.32 22.16 -14.25
C LYS A 526 7.11 22.92 -13.18
N ARG A 527 7.67 24.10 -13.51
CA ARG A 527 8.34 25.00 -12.55
C ARG A 527 7.38 25.62 -11.52
N LEU A 528 6.08 25.66 -11.82
CA LEU A 528 5.03 26.19 -10.94
C LEU A 528 4.41 25.12 -10.04
N THR A 529 4.97 23.91 -10.02
CA THR A 529 4.49 22.78 -9.20
C THR A 529 5.57 22.29 -8.25
N GLY A 530 5.18 21.67 -7.13
CA GLY A 530 6.11 21.18 -6.10
C GLY A 530 6.10 21.99 -4.80
N PHE A 531 6.88 21.52 -3.82
CA PHE A 531 6.86 22.06 -2.46
C PHE A 531 7.29 23.54 -2.37
N ASN A 532 8.28 23.97 -3.14
CA ASN A 532 8.72 25.37 -3.15
C ASN A 532 7.61 26.30 -3.69
N ALA A 533 6.94 25.90 -4.77
CA ALA A 533 5.81 26.65 -5.33
C ALA A 533 4.66 26.75 -4.32
N PHE A 534 4.35 25.65 -3.61
CA PHE A 534 3.43 25.67 -2.47
C PHE A 534 3.89 26.65 -1.39
N TRP A 535 5.15 26.58 -0.94
CA TRP A 535 5.64 27.39 0.17
C TRP A 535 5.55 28.89 -0.13
N TYR A 536 6.02 29.34 -1.30
CA TYR A 536 5.98 30.76 -1.69
C TYR A 536 4.54 31.24 -1.91
N SER A 537 3.71 30.47 -2.62
CA SER A 537 2.31 30.84 -2.85
C SER A 537 1.48 30.85 -1.56
N HIS A 538 1.78 29.97 -0.60
CA HIS A 538 1.07 29.95 0.67
C HIS A 538 1.39 31.19 1.51
N HIS A 539 2.61 31.76 1.43
CA HIS A 539 3.00 33.02 2.09
C HIS A 539 2.24 34.27 1.58
N LEU A 540 1.54 34.18 0.44
CA LEU A 540 0.62 35.22 -0.02
C LEU A 540 -0.46 35.54 1.03
N PHE A 541 -0.68 34.66 2.02
CA PHE A 541 -1.55 34.95 3.16
C PHE A 541 -1.19 36.27 3.86
N ILE A 542 0.08 36.68 3.90
CA ILE A 542 0.49 37.96 4.51
C ILE A 542 -0.20 39.13 3.81
N ILE A 543 -0.20 39.12 2.47
CA ILE A 543 -0.86 40.13 1.65
C ILE A 543 -2.38 40.06 1.83
N VAL A 544 -2.95 38.84 1.85
CA VAL A 544 -4.39 38.63 2.05
C VAL A 544 -4.86 39.18 3.40
N TYR A 545 -4.12 38.99 4.50
CA TYR A 545 -4.51 39.54 5.81
C TYR A 545 -4.40 41.06 5.86
N THR A 546 -3.38 41.65 5.23
CA THR A 546 -3.27 43.11 5.10
C THR A 546 -4.48 43.67 4.34
N LEU A 547 -4.83 43.05 3.20
CA LEU A 547 -6.01 43.45 2.43
C LEU A 547 -7.31 43.21 3.19
N LEU A 548 -7.41 42.15 4.00
CA LEU A 548 -8.58 41.87 4.84
C LEU A 548 -8.80 42.95 5.92
N ILE A 549 -7.71 43.48 6.49
CA ILE A 549 -7.79 44.60 7.43
C ILE A 549 -8.28 45.87 6.72
N VAL A 550 -7.71 46.20 5.55
CA VAL A 550 -8.15 47.36 4.75
C VAL A 550 -9.62 47.23 4.35
N HIS A 551 -10.01 46.05 3.85
CA HIS A 551 -11.38 45.69 3.51
C HIS A 551 -12.33 45.78 4.72
N GLY A 552 -11.84 45.47 5.93
CA GLY A 552 -12.59 45.59 7.17
C GLY A 552 -12.71 47.03 7.72
N ILE A 553 -11.84 47.95 7.28
CA ILE A 553 -11.86 49.37 7.66
C ILE A 553 -12.81 50.15 6.76
N HIS A 554 -12.79 49.91 5.45
CA HIS A 554 -13.70 50.52 4.49
C HIS A 554 -14.91 49.58 4.33
N LEU A 555 -15.92 49.68 5.19
CA LEU A 555 -17.14 48.87 5.09
C LEU A 555 -18.32 49.76 4.71
N TYR A 556 -19.01 49.43 3.61
CA TYR A 556 -20.19 50.15 3.12
C TYR A 556 -21.24 50.49 4.18
N PHE A 557 -21.62 49.54 5.05
CA PHE A 557 -22.76 49.73 5.97
C PHE A 557 -22.37 50.14 7.39
N THR A 558 -21.07 50.25 7.71
CA THR A 558 -20.63 50.43 9.10
C THR A 558 -19.42 51.33 9.17
N HIS A 559 -19.67 52.62 9.36
CA HIS A 559 -18.61 53.63 9.42
C HIS A 559 -18.01 53.80 10.83
N LYS A 560 -18.79 53.56 11.90
CA LYS A 560 -18.31 53.68 13.29
C LYS A 560 -17.28 52.60 13.63
N TRP A 561 -16.07 53.01 14.01
CA TRP A 561 -14.91 52.11 14.17
C TRP A 561 -15.14 50.95 15.15
N TYR A 562 -15.78 51.20 16.31
CA TYR A 562 -16.04 50.17 17.33
C TYR A 562 -17.12 49.16 16.91
N LYS A 563 -17.87 49.42 15.84
CA LYS A 563 -18.84 48.46 15.26
C LYS A 563 -18.23 47.61 14.15
N LYS A 564 -17.02 47.94 13.69
CA LYS A 564 -16.28 47.16 12.67
C LYS A 564 -15.62 45.95 13.34
N THR A 565 -16.32 44.83 13.40
CA THR A 565 -15.86 43.66 14.19
C THR A 565 -14.63 42.94 13.63
N THR A 566 -14.24 43.18 12.37
CA THR A 566 -13.15 42.44 11.69
C THR A 566 -11.83 42.49 12.47
N TRP A 567 -11.41 43.67 12.95
CA TRP A 567 -10.16 43.79 13.70
C TRP A 567 -10.22 43.06 15.05
N MET A 568 -11.40 42.95 15.66
CA MET A 568 -11.59 42.27 16.94
C MET A 568 -11.38 40.76 16.82
N TYR A 569 -11.86 40.16 15.72
CA TYR A 569 -11.62 38.74 15.43
C TYR A 569 -10.14 38.46 15.14
N LEU A 570 -9.45 39.37 14.44
CA LEU A 570 -8.08 39.15 13.98
C LEU A 570 -7.02 39.50 15.03
N ALA A 571 -7.29 40.42 15.96
CA ALA A 571 -6.29 40.93 16.90
C ALA A 571 -5.60 39.80 17.68
N VAL A 572 -6.36 38.94 18.37
CA VAL A 572 -5.79 37.89 19.21
C VAL A 572 -5.02 36.84 18.39
N PRO A 573 -5.58 36.22 17.33
CA PRO A 573 -4.88 35.16 16.61
C PRO A 573 -3.68 35.66 15.80
N VAL A 574 -3.76 36.86 15.20
CA VAL A 574 -2.64 37.44 14.45
C VAL A 574 -1.51 37.81 15.39
N THR A 575 -1.80 38.44 16.54
CA THR A 575 -0.78 38.73 17.55
C THR A 575 -0.18 37.44 18.11
N LEU A 576 -0.98 36.42 18.43
CA LEU A 576 -0.47 35.12 18.90
C LEU A 576 0.45 34.47 17.87
N TYR A 577 0.05 34.44 16.60
CA TYR A 577 0.86 33.91 15.50
C TYR A 577 2.16 34.70 15.33
N ALA A 578 2.10 36.04 15.34
CA ALA A 578 3.26 36.90 15.24
C ALA A 578 4.23 36.71 16.42
N CYS A 579 3.71 36.63 17.65
CA CYS A 579 4.49 36.31 18.84
C CYS A 579 5.15 34.92 18.72
N GLU A 580 4.45 33.91 18.23
CA GLU A 580 5.05 32.59 18.03
C GLU A 580 6.17 32.62 16.97
N ARG A 581 5.97 33.34 15.86
CA ARG A 581 6.99 33.53 14.83
C ARG A 581 8.20 34.30 15.36
N LEU A 582 7.98 35.31 16.20
CA LEU A 582 9.03 36.09 16.85
C LEU A 582 9.81 35.24 17.87
N ILE A 583 9.12 34.49 18.73
CA ILE A 583 9.75 33.55 19.67
C ILE A 583 10.60 32.53 18.92
N ARG A 584 10.10 32.00 17.79
CA ARG A 584 10.86 31.07 16.96
C ARG A 584 12.11 31.74 16.37
N ALA A 585 11.97 32.94 15.81
CA ALA A 585 13.09 33.69 15.25
C ALA A 585 14.16 33.98 16.31
N LEU A 586 13.76 34.40 17.51
CA LEU A 586 14.64 34.62 18.65
C LEU A 586 15.30 33.31 19.11
N ARG A 587 14.55 32.21 19.27
CA ARG A 587 15.08 30.90 19.67
C ARG A 587 16.08 30.32 18.65
N SER A 588 15.78 30.42 17.35
CA SER A 588 16.67 29.95 16.26
C SER A 588 17.94 30.80 16.11
N SER A 589 17.94 32.02 16.64
CA SER A 589 19.04 32.98 16.57
C SER A 589 20.11 32.78 17.66
N ILE A 590 19.86 31.97 18.69
CA ILE A 590 20.63 32.08 19.95
C ILE A 590 21.88 31.22 20.03
N LYS A 591 22.04 30.12 19.26
CA LYS A 591 23.34 29.41 19.20
C LYS A 591 23.41 28.40 18.05
N ALA A 592 24.49 28.45 17.27
CA ALA A 592 24.85 27.33 16.40
C ALA A 592 25.27 26.13 17.25
N VAL A 593 24.85 24.94 16.86
CA VAL A 593 25.29 23.70 17.49
C VAL A 593 26.66 23.32 16.95
N THR A 594 27.54 22.84 17.84
CA THR A 594 28.83 22.31 17.40
C THR A 594 28.62 20.89 16.88
N ILE A 595 29.14 20.63 15.69
CA ILE A 595 29.10 19.31 15.08
C ILE A 595 30.21 18.48 15.74
N GLN A 596 29.83 17.40 16.41
CA GLN A 596 30.75 16.51 17.10
C GLN A 596 31.29 15.42 16.17
N LYS A 597 30.41 14.86 15.35
CA LYS A 597 30.73 13.77 14.43
C LYS A 597 29.85 13.81 13.20
N VAL A 598 30.44 13.55 12.04
CA VAL A 598 29.72 13.38 10.79
C VAL A 598 30.11 12.04 10.18
N ALA A 599 29.12 11.28 9.76
CA ALA A 599 29.33 10.02 9.05
C ALA A 599 28.52 10.01 7.75
N VAL A 600 29.20 9.73 6.64
CA VAL A 600 28.56 9.56 5.33
C VAL A 600 28.51 8.07 5.02
N TYR A 601 27.30 7.51 5.00
CA TYR A 601 27.08 6.08 4.80
C TYR A 601 26.92 5.71 3.32
N PRO A 602 27.43 4.54 2.90
CA PRO A 602 27.15 3.98 1.57
C PRO A 602 25.67 3.59 1.49
N GLY A 603 24.89 4.34 0.72
CA GLY A 603 23.42 4.29 0.76
C GLY A 603 22.74 5.66 0.75
N ASN A 604 23.48 6.72 0.43
CA ASN A 604 22.94 8.08 0.32
C ASN A 604 22.34 8.60 1.64
N VAL A 605 22.92 8.22 2.79
CA VAL A 605 22.51 8.68 4.12
C VAL A 605 23.66 9.43 4.81
N LEU A 606 23.37 10.61 5.33
CA LEU A 606 24.27 11.46 6.11
C LEU A 606 23.81 11.44 7.57
N ALA A 607 24.67 11.02 8.50
CA ALA A 607 24.42 11.16 9.92
C ALA A 607 25.21 12.34 10.49
N ILE A 608 24.50 13.22 11.21
CA ILE A 608 25.08 14.38 11.87
C ILE A 608 24.86 14.23 13.36
N HIS A 609 25.94 14.15 14.14
CA HIS A 609 25.93 14.21 15.58
C HIS A 609 26.37 15.61 16.02
N MET A 610 25.57 16.23 16.86
CA MET A 610 25.73 17.62 17.28
C MET A 610 25.60 17.72 18.81
N SER A 611 26.24 18.73 19.38
CA SER A 611 26.17 19.01 20.82
C SER A 611 24.72 19.25 21.24
N LYS A 612 24.28 18.64 22.34
CA LYS A 612 22.97 18.91 22.94
C LYS A 612 23.02 20.25 23.70
N PRO A 613 22.19 21.25 23.34
CA PRO A 613 22.14 22.50 24.10
C PRO A 613 21.64 22.25 25.54
N HIS A 614 22.20 22.96 26.54
CA HIS A 614 21.93 22.72 27.97
C HIS A 614 20.44 22.66 28.38
N ASN A 615 19.55 23.36 27.65
CA ASN A 615 18.10 23.37 27.93
C ASN A 615 17.25 22.60 26.90
N PHE A 616 17.88 21.81 26.02
CA PHE A 616 17.17 21.08 24.96
C PHE A 616 16.64 19.72 25.48
N ARG A 617 15.38 19.71 25.93
CA ARG A 617 14.69 18.50 26.43
C ARG A 617 13.67 18.00 25.41
N TYR A 618 13.79 16.74 24.99
CA TYR A 618 12.91 16.10 24.01
C TYR A 618 12.45 14.70 24.47
N LYS A 619 11.48 14.12 23.76
CA LYS A 619 10.99 12.73 23.92
C LYS A 619 11.29 11.92 22.66
N SER A 620 11.46 10.60 22.78
CA SER A 620 11.69 9.74 21.61
C SER A 620 10.55 9.84 20.59
N GLY A 621 10.92 9.73 19.31
CA GLY A 621 10.01 9.92 18.18
C GLY A 621 9.74 11.38 17.82
N GLN A 622 10.27 12.37 18.57
CA GLN A 622 10.21 13.78 18.18
C GLN A 622 11.12 14.09 16.98
N TYR A 623 10.82 15.20 16.30
CA TYR A 623 11.65 15.74 15.23
C TYR A 623 12.08 17.18 15.54
N MET A 624 13.10 17.65 14.85
CA MET A 624 13.60 19.02 14.91
C MET A 624 13.81 19.56 13.50
N PHE A 625 13.82 20.88 13.34
CA PHE A 625 14.21 21.52 12.10
C PHE A 625 15.70 21.82 12.12
N VAL A 626 16.35 21.58 10.98
CA VAL A 626 17.76 21.84 10.76
C VAL A 626 17.89 22.86 9.63
N ASN A 627 18.71 23.87 9.85
CA ASN A 627 19.14 24.83 8.84
C ASN A 627 20.66 24.80 8.72
N CYS A 628 21.15 24.88 7.48
CA CYS A 628 22.57 24.96 7.16
C CYS A 628 22.78 26.19 6.27
N ALA A 629 23.37 27.24 6.83
CA ALA A 629 23.52 28.53 6.15
C ALA A 629 24.38 28.45 4.88
N ALA A 630 25.29 27.47 4.81
CA ALA A 630 26.16 27.23 3.66
C ALA A 630 25.42 26.59 2.46
N VAL A 631 24.24 25.98 2.69
CA VAL A 631 23.38 25.45 1.63
C VAL A 631 22.28 26.45 1.27
N SER A 632 21.52 26.90 2.28
CA SER A 632 20.52 27.95 2.11
C SER A 632 20.26 28.65 3.45
N PRO A 633 20.42 29.98 3.53
CA PRO A 633 20.24 30.72 4.78
C PRO A 633 18.79 30.77 5.26
N PHE A 634 17.80 30.53 4.39
CA PHE A 634 16.38 30.69 4.72
C PHE A 634 15.60 29.39 4.85
N GLU A 635 16.13 28.26 4.36
CA GLU A 635 15.42 26.98 4.35
C GLU A 635 15.61 26.18 5.65
N TRP A 636 14.50 25.76 6.25
CA TRP A 636 14.47 24.90 7.43
C TRP A 636 13.82 23.57 7.09
N HIS A 637 14.54 22.47 7.32
CA HIS A 637 14.08 21.12 6.96
C HIS A 637 13.85 20.25 8.20
N PRO A 638 12.71 19.54 8.32
CA PRO A 638 12.41 18.69 9.47
C PRO A 638 13.10 17.33 9.39
N PHE A 639 13.74 16.91 10.48
CA PHE A 639 14.36 15.60 10.63
C PHE A 639 14.07 15.00 12.00
N SER A 640 13.80 13.70 12.03
CA SER A 640 13.53 12.96 13.26
C SER A 640 14.79 12.85 14.11
N ILE A 641 14.64 13.05 15.41
CA ILE A 641 15.75 12.92 16.36
C ILE A 641 16.00 11.43 16.55
N THR A 642 17.23 10.98 16.28
CA THR A 642 17.62 9.57 16.35
C THR A 642 18.29 9.19 17.65
N SER A 643 18.89 10.15 18.35
CA SER A 643 19.44 9.97 19.69
C SER A 643 18.32 9.70 20.71
N ALA A 644 18.64 9.01 21.81
CA ALA A 644 17.71 8.83 22.91
C ALA A 644 17.67 10.10 23.78
N PRO A 645 16.53 10.43 24.44
CA PRO A 645 16.42 11.59 25.32
C PRO A 645 17.51 11.69 26.41
N GLY A 646 18.02 10.52 26.84
CA GLY A 646 19.09 10.39 27.83
C GLY A 646 20.50 10.68 27.31
N ASP A 647 20.71 10.70 25.99
CA ASP A 647 22.05 10.90 25.40
C ASP A 647 22.51 12.36 25.57
N ASP A 648 23.82 12.56 25.72
CA ASP A 648 24.47 13.88 25.83
C ASP A 648 24.68 14.60 24.50
N TYR A 649 24.34 13.93 23.40
CA TYR A 649 24.39 14.45 22.04
C TYR A 649 23.02 14.40 21.37
N LEU A 650 22.88 15.12 20.27
CA LEU A 650 21.74 15.04 19.37
C LEU A 650 22.19 14.43 18.04
N SER A 651 21.44 13.50 17.49
CA SER A 651 21.76 12.93 16.17
C SER A 651 20.58 12.92 15.21
N VAL A 652 20.85 13.16 13.93
CA VAL A 652 19.88 13.05 12.82
C VAL A 652 20.47 12.21 11.69
N HIS A 653 19.64 11.36 11.08
CA HIS A 653 19.99 10.57 9.90
C HIS A 653 19.21 11.10 8.70
N ILE A 654 19.91 11.62 7.71
CA ILE A 654 19.35 12.38 6.58
C ILE A 654 19.61 11.60 5.29
N ARG A 655 18.55 11.12 4.63
CA ARG A 655 18.66 10.52 3.29
C ARG A 655 18.73 11.62 2.23
N THR A 656 19.64 11.50 1.28
CA THR A 656 19.79 12.47 0.18
C THR A 656 18.80 12.18 -0.94
N LEU A 657 17.70 12.92 -0.96
CA LEU A 657 16.60 12.75 -1.91
C LEU A 657 16.32 14.03 -2.72
N GLY A 658 16.47 15.21 -2.11
CA GLY A 658 16.24 16.51 -2.73
C GLY A 658 17.48 17.38 -2.88
N ASP A 659 17.32 18.49 -3.58
CA ASP A 659 18.41 19.43 -3.93
C ASP A 659 19.15 19.93 -2.67
N TRP A 660 18.41 20.38 -1.65
CA TRP A 660 18.99 20.81 -0.37
C TRP A 660 19.77 19.70 0.33
N THR A 661 19.19 18.49 0.44
CA THR A 661 19.87 17.35 1.11
C THR A 661 21.09 16.85 0.34
N ARG A 662 21.10 16.98 -0.99
CA ARG A 662 22.22 16.60 -1.85
C ARG A 662 23.38 17.58 -1.66
N GLN A 663 23.10 18.87 -1.71
CA GLN A 663 24.08 19.92 -1.42
C GLN A 663 24.64 19.80 0.00
N LEU A 664 23.78 19.53 0.99
CA LEU A 664 24.22 19.27 2.37
C LEU A 664 25.22 18.12 2.44
N ARG A 665 24.93 16.99 1.79
CA ARG A 665 25.86 15.86 1.75
C ARG A 665 27.15 16.19 1.03
N THR A 666 27.10 16.83 -0.14
CA THR A 666 28.31 17.21 -0.89
C THR A 666 29.23 18.04 -0.01
N LEU A 667 28.68 19.05 0.64
CA LEU A 667 29.42 19.93 1.54
C LEU A 667 30.06 19.15 2.71
N PHE A 668 29.33 18.25 3.35
CA PHE A 668 29.91 17.44 4.44
C PHE A 668 30.87 16.35 3.94
N SER A 669 30.73 15.89 2.70
CA SER A 669 31.62 14.88 2.10
C SER A 669 32.99 15.47 1.75
N GLU A 670 33.04 16.74 1.32
CA GLU A 670 34.29 17.47 1.07
C GLU A 670 35.10 17.72 2.35
N VAL A 671 34.43 17.74 3.51
CA VAL A 671 35.03 18.00 4.81
C VAL A 671 35.46 16.70 5.52
N CYS A 672 34.96 15.53 5.11
CA CYS A 672 35.32 14.24 5.72
C CYS A 672 36.56 13.62 5.07
N LEU A 673 37.58 13.31 5.87
CA LEU A 673 38.75 12.53 5.42
C LEU A 673 38.46 11.01 5.42
N PRO A 674 39.13 10.22 4.57
CA PRO A 674 39.07 8.75 4.63
C PRO A 674 39.75 8.20 5.89
N PRO A 675 39.25 7.07 6.47
CA PRO A 675 39.79 6.51 7.70
C PRO A 675 41.23 5.99 7.54
N LEU A 676 42.07 6.20 8.57
CA LEU A 676 43.51 5.88 8.56
C LEU A 676 43.84 4.37 8.61
N ASN A 677 42.91 3.50 8.98
CA ASN A 677 43.18 2.08 9.23
C ASN A 677 42.18 1.16 8.50
N GLY A 678 42.36 0.95 7.19
CA GLY A 678 42.09 -0.27 6.39
C GLY A 678 40.82 -1.13 6.59
N LYS A 679 39.87 -0.79 7.47
CA LYS A 679 38.63 -1.54 7.74
C LYS A 679 37.43 -0.62 7.60
N SER A 680 36.53 -1.01 6.68
CA SER A 680 35.33 -0.33 6.22
C SER A 680 35.55 1.03 5.56
N GLY A 681 35.20 1.13 4.27
CA GLY A 681 35.25 2.36 3.44
C GLY A 681 34.23 3.44 3.81
N LEU A 682 34.02 3.68 5.11
CA LEU A 682 33.09 4.68 5.64
C LEU A 682 33.84 5.99 5.90
N LEU A 683 33.46 7.07 5.21
CA LEU A 683 33.99 8.41 5.47
C LEU A 683 33.45 8.89 6.82
N ARG A 684 34.34 9.04 7.80
CA ARG A 684 34.05 9.57 9.14
C ARG A 684 35.03 10.68 9.46
N ALA A 685 34.50 11.83 9.84
CA ALA A 685 35.27 12.84 10.55
C ALA A 685 34.88 12.79 12.03
N ASP A 686 35.77 12.27 12.87
CA ASP A 686 35.70 12.47 14.31
C ASP A 686 36.35 13.83 14.61
N CYS A 687 35.56 14.85 14.92
CA CYS A 687 36.06 16.23 15.06
C CYS A 687 36.73 16.49 16.42
N VAL A 688 37.09 15.44 17.16
CA VAL A 688 37.61 15.50 18.53
C VAL A 688 38.97 14.80 18.63
N GLN A 689 39.99 15.42 18.05
CA GLN A 689 41.33 15.66 18.62
C GLN A 689 42.28 16.10 17.51
N GLY A 690 43.11 17.09 17.82
CA GLY A 690 43.65 18.03 16.86
C GLY A 690 44.51 17.43 15.75
N ILE A 691 44.25 17.91 14.53
CA ILE A 691 45.20 18.39 13.51
C ILE A 691 44.32 19.06 12.42
N ASN A 692 44.51 20.37 12.21
CA ASN A 692 43.96 21.22 11.13
C ASN A 692 42.49 20.96 10.69
N ASN A 693 41.53 21.45 11.48
CA ASN A 693 40.10 21.38 11.14
C ASN A 693 39.75 22.29 9.93
N PRO A 694 39.26 21.76 8.79
CA PRO A 694 38.44 22.55 7.87
C PRO A 694 37.26 23.20 8.62
N THR A 695 36.96 24.47 8.34
CA THR A 695 35.83 25.19 8.92
C THR A 695 34.51 24.49 8.59
N LEU A 696 33.99 23.71 9.53
CA LEU A 696 32.69 23.04 9.41
C LEU A 696 31.56 24.08 9.22
N PRO A 697 30.55 23.78 8.41
CA PRO A 697 29.43 24.67 8.16
C PRO A 697 28.64 24.93 9.45
N ARG A 698 28.13 26.15 9.58
CA ARG A 698 27.29 26.52 10.71
C ARG A 698 25.89 25.91 10.56
N VAL A 699 25.54 25.01 11.50
CA VAL A 699 24.22 24.38 11.58
C VAL A 699 23.41 24.98 12.72
N LEU A 700 22.17 25.35 12.41
CA LEU A 700 21.18 25.84 13.36
C LEU A 700 20.08 24.80 13.54
N ILE A 701 19.58 24.66 14.76
CA ILE A 701 18.46 23.77 15.09
C ILE A 701 17.30 24.53 15.71
N ASP A 702 16.08 24.06 15.43
CA ASP A 702 14.86 24.55 16.03
C ASP A 702 13.95 23.37 16.40
N GLY A 703 13.45 23.34 17.64
CA GLY A 703 12.68 22.23 18.17
C GLY A 703 12.93 22.03 19.67
N PRO A 704 12.52 20.89 20.24
CA PRO A 704 11.89 19.73 19.58
C PRO A 704 10.38 19.89 19.32
N TYR A 705 9.87 19.22 18.29
CA TYR A 705 8.46 19.26 17.88
C TYR A 705 7.73 17.95 18.12
N GLY A 706 6.45 18.07 18.48
CA GLY A 706 5.52 16.96 18.70
C GLY A 706 5.35 16.03 17.49
N ALA A 707 5.33 14.72 17.72
CA ALA A 707 5.02 13.69 16.71
C ALA A 707 4.13 12.61 17.35
N PRO A 708 3.34 11.87 16.55
CA PRO A 708 2.44 10.81 17.05
C PRO A 708 3.18 9.69 17.79
N ALA A 709 4.44 9.42 17.43
CA ALA A 709 5.21 8.31 17.96
C ALA A 709 5.67 8.45 19.44
N GLN A 710 5.13 9.39 20.21
CA GLN A 710 5.57 9.67 21.59
C GLN A 710 4.94 8.77 22.66
N ASP A 711 3.82 8.12 22.35
CA ASP A 711 3.01 7.40 23.35
C ASP A 711 3.37 5.92 23.56
N TYR A 712 4.53 5.47 23.08
CA TYR A 712 4.91 4.05 23.13
C TYR A 712 5.03 3.50 24.56
N LYS A 713 5.39 4.35 25.54
CA LYS A 713 5.52 3.95 26.97
C LYS A 713 4.20 3.53 27.63
N LYS A 714 3.05 3.81 26.99
CA LYS A 714 1.71 3.51 27.51
C LYS A 714 1.27 2.07 27.27
N TYR A 715 1.92 1.34 26.36
CA TYR A 715 1.51 0.00 25.92
C TYR A 715 2.43 -1.08 26.45
N GLU A 716 1.86 -2.24 26.76
CA GLU A 716 2.59 -3.40 27.30
C GLU A 716 3.36 -4.14 26.20
N VAL A 717 2.76 -4.28 25.02
CA VAL A 717 3.40 -4.90 23.85
C VAL A 717 3.48 -3.90 22.71
N LEU A 718 4.65 -3.74 22.11
CA LEU A 718 4.90 -2.87 20.96
C LEU A 718 5.21 -3.69 19.72
N LEU A 719 4.62 -3.30 18.59
CA LEU A 719 4.97 -3.78 17.25
C LEU A 719 5.38 -2.56 16.42
N LEU A 720 6.67 -2.42 16.16
CA LEU A 720 7.28 -1.31 15.45
C LEU A 720 7.66 -1.76 14.04
N VAL A 721 7.16 -1.09 13.01
CA VAL A 721 7.42 -1.40 11.60
C VAL A 721 8.07 -0.20 10.91
N GLY A 722 9.35 -0.34 10.58
CA GLY A 722 10.13 0.66 9.85
C GLY A 722 10.28 0.28 8.38
N LEU A 723 9.95 1.19 7.46
CA LEU A 723 10.11 0.96 6.02
C LEU A 723 11.15 1.93 5.43
N GLY A 724 12.30 1.41 5.02
CA GLY A 724 13.44 2.19 4.54
C GLY A 724 13.92 3.21 5.59
N ILE A 725 14.00 4.50 5.21
CA ILE A 725 14.34 5.60 6.13
C ILE A 725 13.26 5.86 7.18
N GLY A 726 12.04 5.31 7.01
CA GLY A 726 10.98 5.37 8.01
C GLY A 726 11.33 4.68 9.33
N ALA A 727 12.43 3.92 9.40
CA ALA A 727 12.96 3.40 10.67
C ALA A 727 13.58 4.47 11.57
N THR A 728 13.83 5.68 11.06
CA THR A 728 14.61 6.73 11.76
C THR A 728 14.04 7.12 13.14
N PRO A 729 12.72 7.36 13.32
CA PRO A 729 12.19 7.69 14.65
C PRO A 729 12.18 6.49 15.59
N MET A 730 12.07 5.28 15.03
CA MET A 730 12.09 4.04 15.80
C MET A 730 13.44 3.81 16.47
N ILE A 731 14.54 4.34 15.93
CA ILE A 731 15.86 4.31 16.58
C ILE A 731 15.80 4.92 17.97
N SER A 732 15.28 6.14 18.06
CA SER A 732 15.19 6.87 19.33
C SER A 732 14.27 6.17 20.32
N ILE A 733 13.24 5.46 19.82
CA ILE A 733 12.31 4.67 20.63
C ILE A 733 13.00 3.40 21.15
N VAL A 734 13.65 2.64 20.27
CA VAL A 734 14.36 1.40 20.61
C VAL A 734 15.50 1.68 21.59
N LYS A 735 16.30 2.75 21.37
CA LYS A 735 17.34 3.16 22.32
C LYS A 735 16.79 3.58 23.68
N ASP A 736 15.70 4.34 23.72
CA ASP A 736 15.05 4.70 24.99
C ASP A 736 14.46 3.45 25.66
N LEU A 737 13.94 2.48 24.90
CA LEU A 737 13.47 1.19 25.42
C LEU A 737 14.62 0.42 26.10
N VAL A 738 15.76 0.24 25.41
CA VAL A 738 16.97 -0.42 25.96
C VAL A 738 17.47 0.29 27.22
N ASN A 739 17.53 1.63 27.20
CA ASN A 739 17.97 2.40 28.36
C ASN A 739 17.03 2.26 29.57
N ASN A 740 15.72 2.11 29.33
CA ASN A 740 14.76 1.86 30.42
C ASN A 740 14.84 0.42 30.94
N ILE A 741 15.08 -0.58 30.07
CA ILE A 741 15.29 -1.98 30.47
C ILE A 741 16.53 -2.09 31.37
N ARG A 742 17.67 -1.54 30.93
CA ARG A 742 18.92 -1.49 31.73
C ARG A 742 18.73 -0.83 33.09
N ALA A 743 17.94 0.24 33.16
CA ALA A 743 17.67 0.93 34.41
C ALA A 743 16.84 0.07 35.38
N ILE A 744 15.99 -0.82 34.87
CA ILE A 744 15.22 -1.76 35.68
C ILE A 744 16.12 -2.89 36.17
N ASP A 745 16.95 -3.46 35.29
CA ASP A 745 17.87 -4.56 35.64
C ASP A 745 18.88 -4.13 36.73
N ASN A 746 19.50 -2.96 36.57
CA ASN A 746 20.43 -2.43 37.58
C ASN A 746 19.76 -2.14 38.93
N GLU A 747 18.49 -1.71 38.94
CA GLU A 747 17.73 -1.50 40.18
C GLU A 747 17.35 -2.83 40.86
N GLU A 748 17.16 -3.92 40.10
CA GLU A 748 16.91 -5.26 40.67
C GLU A 748 18.18 -5.88 41.25
N ASP A 749 19.32 -5.75 40.56
CA ASP A 749 20.62 -6.18 41.05
C ASP A 749 21.03 -5.43 42.34
N ASP A 750 20.78 -4.11 42.43
CA ASP A 750 21.05 -3.33 43.64
C ASP A 750 20.17 -3.74 44.84
N ILE A 751 18.93 -4.19 44.59
CA ILE A 751 18.04 -4.68 45.66
C ILE A 751 18.49 -6.07 46.15
N ASP A 752 18.86 -6.98 45.24
CA ASP A 752 19.37 -8.30 45.63
C ASP A 752 20.74 -8.22 46.33
N HIS A 753 21.60 -7.28 45.91
CA HIS A 753 22.91 -7.09 46.54
C HIS A 753 22.81 -6.46 47.94
N ASN A 754 21.84 -5.55 48.16
CA ASN A 754 21.55 -4.98 49.49
C ASN A 754 20.86 -6.00 50.41
N ASN A 755 19.95 -6.84 49.89
CA ASN A 755 19.34 -7.94 50.66
C ASN A 755 20.36 -9.01 51.06
N ALA A 756 21.39 -9.23 50.25
CA ALA A 756 22.51 -10.14 50.59
C ALA A 756 23.44 -9.56 51.66
N LEU A 757 23.59 -8.24 51.76
CA LEU A 757 24.40 -7.55 52.78
C LEU A 757 23.64 -7.28 54.09
N GLU A 758 22.30 -7.18 54.06
CA GLU A 758 21.46 -6.98 55.26
C GLU A 758 21.25 -8.24 56.11
N ASN A 759 21.59 -9.43 55.62
CA ASN A 759 21.59 -10.66 56.44
C ASN A 759 22.75 -10.73 57.46
N GLY A 760 23.45 -9.61 57.69
CA GLY A 760 24.63 -9.53 58.54
C GLY A 760 24.74 -8.31 59.44
N SER A 761 23.66 -7.63 59.86
CA SER A 761 23.65 -6.90 61.15
C SER A 761 22.26 -6.34 61.51
N ASN A 762 21.78 -6.68 62.70
CA ASN A 762 20.65 -6.01 63.35
C ASN A 762 21.05 -4.60 63.77
N ASN A 763 20.39 -3.55 63.26
CA ASN A 763 20.12 -2.35 64.05
C ASN A 763 18.98 -1.50 63.47
N GLN A 764 18.03 -1.17 64.35
CA GLN A 764 16.96 -0.19 64.12
C GLN A 764 17.53 1.21 63.91
N SER A 765 17.15 1.92 62.85
CA SER A 765 16.43 3.21 62.91
C SER A 765 16.40 3.96 61.57
N LYS A 766 15.30 4.70 61.39
CA LYS A 766 15.04 5.84 60.49
C LYS A 766 14.76 5.56 59.00
N ASN A 767 13.53 5.88 58.63
CA ASN A 767 13.04 6.10 57.27
C ASN A 767 14.04 6.89 56.40
N PRO A 768 14.49 6.37 55.26
CA PRO A 768 14.85 7.19 54.12
C PRO A 768 13.61 7.42 53.26
N SER A 769 13.37 8.66 52.87
CA SER A 769 12.50 9.02 51.75
C SER A 769 12.85 8.18 50.51
N PRO A 770 11.86 7.75 49.69
CA PRO A 770 12.12 6.85 48.58
C PRO A 770 13.05 7.51 47.55
N PRO A 771 14.04 6.79 47.01
CA PRO A 771 14.91 7.32 45.98
C PRO A 771 14.10 7.66 44.73
N SER A 772 14.53 8.69 44.00
CA SER A 772 13.86 9.23 42.81
C SER A 772 13.62 8.23 41.66
N GLY A 773 14.14 7.00 41.76
CA GLY A 773 13.93 5.89 40.82
C GLY A 773 12.51 5.30 40.85
N HIS A 774 11.84 5.28 42.02
CA HIS A 774 10.50 4.69 42.14
C HIS A 774 9.42 5.38 41.27
N ARG A 775 9.57 6.67 40.94
CA ARG A 775 8.66 7.39 40.02
C ARG A 775 8.83 7.00 38.55
N ARG A 776 9.97 6.40 38.18
CA ARG A 776 10.26 5.96 36.80
C ARG A 776 9.59 4.61 36.50
N ARG A 777 9.58 3.69 37.48
CA ARG A 777 8.94 2.36 37.39
C ARG A 777 7.42 2.42 37.16
N GLU A 778 6.71 3.41 37.73
CA GLU A 778 5.25 3.54 37.55
C GLU A 778 4.80 4.00 36.14
N ASN A 779 5.70 4.52 35.29
CA ASN A 779 5.33 5.16 34.01
C ASN A 779 5.72 4.38 32.74
N PHE A 780 6.40 3.24 32.86
CA PHE A 780 6.88 2.46 31.71
C PHE A 780 6.25 1.07 31.73
N LYS A 781 5.23 0.87 30.88
CA LYS A 781 4.44 -0.38 30.85
C LYS A 781 4.98 -1.43 29.87
N THR A 782 5.87 -1.05 28.95
CA THR A 782 6.30 -1.93 27.86
C THR A 782 7.16 -3.09 28.35
N ARG A 783 6.68 -4.33 28.11
CA ARG A 783 7.31 -5.60 28.48
C ARG A 783 7.86 -6.39 27.28
N ARG A 784 7.32 -6.17 26.08
CA ARG A 784 7.81 -6.81 24.84
C ARG A 784 7.69 -5.84 23.66
N ALA A 785 8.69 -5.83 22.78
CA ALA A 785 8.70 -5.06 21.56
C ALA A 785 9.16 -5.92 20.38
N TYR A 786 8.40 -5.90 19.28
CA TYR A 786 8.76 -6.50 18.00
C TYR A 786 9.13 -5.38 17.04
N PHE A 787 10.33 -5.40 16.47
CA PHE A 787 10.77 -4.40 15.50
C PHE A 787 11.06 -5.05 14.15
N TYR A 788 10.20 -4.77 13.17
CA TYR A 788 10.35 -5.21 11.79
C TYR A 788 10.90 -4.08 10.94
N TRP A 789 12.11 -4.24 10.43
CA TRP A 789 12.71 -3.30 9.50
C TRP A 789 12.78 -3.88 8.09
N VAL A 790 12.14 -3.20 7.14
CA VAL A 790 12.11 -3.62 5.75
C VAL A 790 12.84 -2.59 4.89
N THR A 791 13.89 -3.02 4.21
CA THR A 791 14.66 -2.17 3.28
C THR A 791 14.94 -2.90 1.97
N ARG A 792 15.15 -2.13 0.90
CA ARG A 792 15.50 -2.65 -0.43
C ARG A 792 17.00 -2.64 -0.69
N GLU A 793 17.78 -1.81 -0.01
CA GLU A 793 19.19 -1.60 -0.35
C GLU A 793 20.09 -2.17 0.75
N GLN A 794 21.08 -3.02 0.41
CA GLN A 794 22.03 -3.58 1.39
C GLN A 794 22.76 -2.47 2.16
N GLY A 795 23.16 -1.39 1.48
CA GLY A 795 23.82 -0.24 2.11
C GLY A 795 22.98 0.46 3.17
N SER A 796 21.65 0.29 3.16
CA SER A 796 20.80 0.81 4.24
C SER A 796 21.13 0.14 5.58
N PHE A 797 21.56 -1.12 5.62
CA PHE A 797 21.89 -1.78 6.88
C PHE A 797 23.08 -1.14 7.60
N GLU A 798 24.00 -0.48 6.89
CA GLU A 798 25.20 0.10 7.51
C GLU A 798 24.91 1.22 8.52
N TRP A 799 23.93 2.09 8.24
CA TRP A 799 23.64 3.21 9.14
C TRP A 799 22.84 2.80 10.38
N PHE A 800 22.13 1.68 10.32
CA PHE A 800 21.38 1.11 11.44
C PHE A 800 22.16 -0.01 12.16
N LYS A 801 23.27 -0.49 11.56
CA LYS A 801 24.12 -1.58 12.06
C LYS A 801 24.54 -1.41 13.51
N GLY A 802 25.05 -0.24 13.85
CA GLY A 802 25.51 0.06 15.21
C GLY A 802 24.41 -0.10 16.25
N ILE A 803 23.19 0.31 15.91
CA ILE A 803 22.02 0.23 16.81
C ILE A 803 21.54 -1.21 16.94
N MET A 804 21.51 -1.99 15.86
CA MET A 804 21.11 -3.40 15.95
C MET A 804 22.07 -4.23 16.80
N ASN A 805 23.38 -4.01 16.62
CA ASN A 805 24.38 -4.71 17.42
C ASN A 805 24.30 -4.28 18.89
N GLU A 806 24.14 -2.97 19.14
CA GLU A 806 23.92 -2.43 20.49
C GLU A 806 22.69 -3.10 21.13
N VAL A 807 21.54 -3.14 20.45
CA VAL A 807 20.32 -3.76 20.99
C VAL A 807 20.51 -5.26 21.21
N ALA A 808 21.08 -5.98 20.24
CA ALA A 808 21.28 -7.42 20.33
C ALA A 808 22.28 -7.83 21.44
N GLU A 809 23.25 -6.97 21.78
CA GLU A 809 24.20 -7.23 22.87
C GLU A 809 23.62 -6.92 24.24
N LEU A 810 22.68 -5.98 24.33
CA LEU A 810 22.20 -5.44 25.60
C LEU A 810 20.87 -6.03 26.05
N ASP A 811 20.09 -6.58 25.13
CA ASP A 811 18.79 -7.17 25.42
C ASP A 811 18.91 -8.62 25.92
N HIS A 812 19.49 -8.81 27.10
CA HIS A 812 19.66 -10.14 27.70
C HIS A 812 18.33 -10.84 28.03
N ASN A 813 17.28 -10.05 28.26
CA ASN A 813 15.95 -10.53 28.62
C ASN A 813 15.05 -10.80 27.41
N ASN A 814 15.57 -10.67 26.18
CA ASN A 814 14.81 -10.79 24.93
C ASN A 814 13.53 -9.92 24.91
N VAL A 815 13.60 -8.70 25.44
CA VAL A 815 12.47 -7.76 25.45
C VAL A 815 12.20 -7.23 24.04
N ILE A 816 13.23 -7.11 23.19
CA ILE A 816 13.20 -6.52 21.86
C ILE A 816 13.56 -7.58 20.80
N GLU A 817 12.56 -8.02 20.05
CA GLU A 817 12.76 -8.94 18.93
C GLU A 817 12.98 -8.15 17.63
N LEU A 818 14.18 -8.27 17.05
CA LEU A 818 14.57 -7.56 15.83
C LEU A 818 14.42 -8.48 14.60
N HIS A 819 13.67 -8.03 13.58
CA HIS A 819 13.53 -8.72 12.31
C HIS A 819 13.92 -7.81 11.15
N ASN A 820 14.97 -8.18 10.43
CA ASN A 820 15.44 -7.46 9.25
C ASN A 820 14.95 -8.13 7.98
N TYR A 821 14.43 -7.36 7.02
CA TYR A 821 14.01 -7.86 5.72
C TYR A 821 14.70 -7.09 4.60
N CYS A 822 15.43 -7.79 3.74
CA CYS A 822 16.08 -7.24 2.55
C CYS A 822 15.31 -7.62 1.28
N THR A 823 14.55 -6.68 0.72
CA THR A 823 13.65 -6.98 -0.41
C THR A 823 14.33 -6.96 -1.78
N SER A 824 15.64 -6.68 -1.87
CA SER A 824 16.40 -6.83 -3.13
C SER A 824 16.91 -8.24 -3.34
N VAL A 825 17.05 -9.01 -2.27
CA VAL A 825 17.53 -10.40 -2.33
C VAL A 825 16.34 -11.27 -2.70
N TYR A 826 16.54 -12.18 -3.65
CA TYR A 826 15.53 -13.17 -4.01
C TYR A 826 15.22 -14.06 -2.81
N GLU A 827 14.02 -14.65 -2.78
CA GLU A 827 13.58 -15.53 -1.70
C GLU A 827 14.63 -16.64 -1.42
N GLU A 828 14.69 -17.12 -0.18
CA GLU A 828 15.65 -18.15 0.25
C GLU A 828 15.55 -19.45 -0.58
N ASP A 829 14.40 -19.68 -1.22
CA ASP A 829 14.13 -20.81 -2.11
C ASP A 829 14.68 -20.63 -3.54
N ASP A 830 15.25 -19.47 -3.91
CA ASP A 830 15.82 -19.16 -5.23
C ASP A 830 17.27 -19.65 -5.36
N ALA A 831 17.64 -20.24 -6.50
CA ALA A 831 19.00 -20.73 -6.75
C ALA A 831 20.05 -19.62 -6.73
N ARG A 832 19.68 -18.39 -7.08
CA ARG A 832 20.55 -17.21 -6.96
C ARG A 832 20.83 -16.81 -5.51
N SER A 833 19.94 -17.18 -4.58
CA SER A 833 20.05 -16.86 -3.15
C SER A 833 20.50 -18.05 -2.31
N ALA A 834 20.46 -19.28 -2.83
CA ALA A 834 20.72 -20.51 -2.08
C ALA A 834 22.11 -20.53 -1.42
N LEU A 835 23.18 -20.20 -2.16
CA LEU A 835 24.53 -20.10 -1.59
C LEU A 835 24.67 -18.95 -0.61
N ILE A 836 23.97 -17.84 -0.83
CA ILE A 836 23.98 -16.70 0.10
C ILE A 836 23.28 -17.10 1.40
N ALA A 837 22.14 -17.80 1.34
CA ALA A 837 21.43 -18.29 2.52
C ALA A 837 22.24 -19.34 3.30
N MET A 838 22.94 -20.24 2.58
CA MET A 838 23.85 -21.22 3.15
C MET A 838 25.03 -20.53 3.84
N LEU A 839 25.73 -19.65 3.13
CA LEU A 839 26.85 -18.86 3.65
C LEU A 839 26.42 -18.01 4.85
N GLN A 840 25.23 -17.42 4.80
CA GLN A 840 24.66 -16.65 5.90
C GLN A 840 24.48 -17.52 7.14
N SER A 841 23.98 -18.74 6.97
CA SER A 841 23.75 -19.67 8.07
C SER A 841 25.06 -20.20 8.65
N LEU A 842 26.05 -20.53 7.81
CA LEU A 842 27.40 -20.93 8.25
C LEU A 842 28.12 -19.80 9.00
N ASN A 843 28.16 -18.61 8.42
CA ASN A 843 28.83 -17.46 9.04
C ASN A 843 28.10 -17.00 10.31
N HIS A 844 26.77 -17.11 10.38
CA HIS A 844 26.02 -16.81 11.60
C HIS A 844 26.28 -17.86 12.69
N ALA A 845 26.37 -19.14 12.34
CA ALA A 845 26.70 -20.21 13.29
C ALA A 845 28.13 -20.07 13.85
N LYS A 846 29.12 -19.75 12.99
CA LYS A 846 30.53 -19.62 13.38
C LYS A 846 30.86 -18.30 14.07
N ASN A 847 30.44 -17.19 13.46
CA ASN A 847 30.85 -15.85 13.85
C ASN A 847 29.74 -15.07 14.57
N GLY A 848 28.50 -15.58 14.61
CA GLY A 848 27.36 -14.88 15.20
C GLY A 848 26.91 -13.64 14.42
N VAL A 849 27.33 -13.50 13.15
CA VAL A 849 27.11 -12.30 12.33
C VAL A 849 26.48 -12.66 10.99
N ASP A 850 25.46 -11.90 10.62
CA ASP A 850 24.74 -11.94 9.36
C ASP A 850 25.59 -11.37 8.22
N ILE A 851 25.75 -12.09 7.10
CA ILE A 851 26.60 -11.64 5.98
C ILE A 851 26.00 -10.48 5.18
N VAL A 852 24.66 -10.33 5.19
CA VAL A 852 23.98 -9.31 4.38
C VAL A 852 23.99 -7.96 5.10
N SER A 853 23.57 -7.94 6.37
CA SER A 853 23.53 -6.74 7.20
C SER A 853 24.84 -6.47 7.95
N GLY A 854 25.69 -7.50 8.11
CA GLY A 854 26.90 -7.44 8.94
C GLY A 854 26.58 -7.33 10.44
N THR A 855 25.38 -7.72 10.89
CA THR A 855 24.90 -7.53 12.26
C THR A 855 24.68 -8.85 12.98
N ARG A 856 24.50 -8.84 14.30
CA ARG A 856 24.15 -10.06 15.06
C ARG A 856 22.74 -10.58 14.75
N VAL A 857 21.90 -9.72 14.17
CA VAL A 857 20.51 -10.03 13.81
C VAL A 857 20.48 -10.64 12.41
N LYS A 858 19.97 -11.87 12.30
CA LYS A 858 19.83 -12.57 11.02
C LYS A 858 18.83 -11.83 10.13
N SER A 859 19.21 -11.55 8.88
CA SER A 859 18.32 -10.92 7.90
C SER A 859 17.50 -11.95 7.15
N HIS A 860 16.22 -11.68 6.93
CA HIS A 860 15.34 -12.45 6.06
C HIS A 860 15.37 -11.87 4.65
N PHE A 861 15.23 -12.73 3.65
CA PHE A 861 15.15 -12.31 2.25
C PHE A 861 13.71 -12.08 1.82
N ALA A 862 13.54 -11.27 0.78
CA ALA A 862 12.23 -10.86 0.25
C ALA A 862 11.34 -10.10 1.26
N LYS A 863 10.03 -10.06 1.00
CA LYS A 863 9.06 -9.26 1.77
C LYS A 863 8.52 -10.06 2.97
N PRO A 864 8.29 -9.42 4.13
CA PRO A 864 7.68 -10.08 5.28
C PRO A 864 6.24 -10.52 4.99
N ASN A 865 5.90 -11.72 5.44
CA ASN A 865 4.52 -12.20 5.45
C ASN A 865 3.79 -11.67 6.70
N TRP A 866 3.23 -10.46 6.58
CA TRP A 866 2.53 -9.78 7.68
C TRP A 866 1.38 -10.61 8.28
N ARG A 867 0.77 -11.50 7.47
CA ARG A 867 -0.26 -12.43 7.97
C ARG A 867 0.35 -13.32 9.05
N ASN A 868 1.44 -14.01 8.76
CA ASN A 868 2.05 -14.90 9.76
C ASN A 868 2.56 -14.14 10.99
N VAL A 869 3.07 -12.92 10.80
CA VAL A 869 3.55 -12.06 11.89
C VAL A 869 2.43 -11.69 12.87
N PHE A 870 1.33 -11.10 12.39
CA PHE A 870 0.23 -10.69 13.27
C PHE A 870 -0.41 -11.88 13.99
N LYS A 871 -0.51 -13.03 13.32
CA LYS A 871 -1.01 -14.27 13.92
C LYS A 871 -0.10 -14.73 15.05
N GLY A 872 1.22 -14.70 14.85
CA GLY A 872 2.19 -15.06 15.89
C GLY A 872 2.10 -14.13 17.10
N VAL A 873 2.08 -12.81 16.89
CA VAL A 873 1.99 -11.82 17.98
C VAL A 873 0.71 -11.97 18.78
N ALA A 874 -0.44 -12.20 18.12
CA ALA A 874 -1.71 -12.41 18.79
C ALA A 874 -1.72 -13.65 19.71
N LEU A 875 -0.95 -14.69 19.35
CA LEU A 875 -0.88 -15.93 20.11
C LEU A 875 0.08 -15.86 21.28
N ASN A 876 1.15 -15.09 21.14
CA ASN A 876 2.16 -14.96 22.18
C ASN A 876 1.70 -14.04 23.32
N HIS A 877 0.68 -13.20 23.09
CA HIS A 877 0.20 -12.19 24.05
C HIS A 877 -1.34 -12.18 24.17
N PRO A 878 -1.97 -13.26 24.69
CA PRO A 878 -3.40 -13.25 25.00
C PRO A 878 -3.75 -12.18 26.05
N ASP A 879 -4.93 -11.57 25.95
CA ASP A 879 -5.45 -10.55 26.89
C ASP A 879 -4.64 -9.25 27.02
N SER A 880 -3.75 -8.99 26.06
CA SER A 880 -2.85 -7.84 26.07
C SER A 880 -3.18 -6.83 24.97
N ARG A 881 -3.03 -5.55 25.27
CA ARG A 881 -3.11 -4.47 24.26
C ARG A 881 -1.77 -4.30 23.55
N VAL A 882 -1.74 -4.64 22.26
CA VAL A 882 -0.56 -4.51 21.39
C VAL A 882 -0.67 -3.22 20.58
N ALA A 883 0.29 -2.30 20.74
CA ALA A 883 0.38 -1.13 19.87
C ALA A 883 1.23 -1.43 18.64
N CYS A 884 0.61 -1.42 17.47
CA CYS A 884 1.26 -1.51 16.17
C CYS A 884 1.50 -0.11 15.59
N ARG A 885 2.75 0.17 15.24
CA ARG A 885 3.20 1.45 14.69
C ARG A 885 3.94 1.23 13.39
N VAL A 886 3.43 1.84 12.32
CA VAL A 886 3.99 1.71 10.98
C VAL A 886 4.40 3.08 10.47
N GLU A 887 5.67 3.20 10.07
CA GLU A 887 6.19 4.42 9.50
C GLU A 887 6.56 4.24 8.02
N LEU A 888 5.87 4.99 7.16
CA LEU A 888 5.93 4.88 5.70
C LEU A 888 6.61 6.09 5.06
N HIS A 889 7.52 5.83 4.13
CA HIS A 889 8.10 6.84 3.24
C HIS A 889 7.42 6.92 1.85
N PHE A 890 6.49 6.00 1.53
CA PHE A 890 5.79 5.96 0.24
C PHE A 890 4.26 5.91 0.40
N ALA A 891 3.58 6.93 -0.13
CA ALA A 891 2.12 7.09 -0.09
C ALA A 891 1.33 6.05 -0.91
N GLN A 892 1.99 5.17 -1.68
CA GLN A 892 1.31 4.20 -2.56
C GLN A 892 0.97 2.88 -1.85
N ASN A 893 1.67 2.55 -0.76
CA ASN A 893 1.43 1.31 0.03
C ASN A 893 0.55 1.53 1.27
N SER A 894 0.14 2.77 1.56
CA SER A 894 -0.69 3.08 2.74
C SER A 894 -2.11 2.50 2.62
N CYS A 895 -2.69 2.43 1.40
CA CYS A 895 -3.94 1.70 1.19
C CYS A 895 -3.74 0.19 1.39
N CYS A 896 -2.71 -0.44 0.80
CA CYS A 896 -2.50 -1.88 0.97
C CYS A 896 -2.25 -2.28 2.43
N PHE A 897 -1.47 -1.54 3.22
CA PHE A 897 -1.21 -1.91 4.62
C PHE A 897 -2.41 -1.65 5.54
N ARG A 898 -3.17 -0.58 5.28
CA ARG A 898 -4.41 -0.26 6.01
C ARG A 898 -5.56 -1.20 5.62
N VAL A 899 -5.55 -1.71 4.39
CA VAL A 899 -6.39 -2.81 3.89
C VAL A 899 -5.92 -4.16 4.44
N PHE A 900 -4.63 -4.39 4.67
CA PHE A 900 -4.10 -5.63 5.27
C PHE A 900 -4.36 -5.72 6.79
N CYS A 901 -4.25 -4.59 7.50
CA CYS A 901 -4.58 -4.53 8.93
C CYS A 901 -6.09 -4.49 9.20
N ARG A 902 -6.90 -3.99 8.25
CA ARG A 902 -8.38 -4.10 8.29
C ARG A 902 -8.89 -5.43 7.72
N GLY A 903 -8.17 -6.01 6.78
CA GLY A 903 -8.47 -7.25 6.06
C GLY A 903 -7.78 -8.44 6.69
N TYR A 904 -7.92 -8.53 8.01
CA TYR A 904 -7.58 -9.71 8.76
C TYR A 904 -8.91 -10.42 9.06
N TYR A 905 -9.53 -11.10 8.08
CA TYR A 905 -9.92 -12.52 8.11
C TYR A 905 -10.53 -12.96 6.76
N SER A 906 -9.77 -13.78 6.02
CA SER A 906 -10.31 -14.92 5.27
C SER A 906 -11.08 -14.65 3.96
N THR A 907 -10.34 -14.49 2.86
CA THR A 907 -10.72 -15.07 1.56
C THR A 907 -9.87 -16.31 1.35
N THR A 908 -10.42 -17.49 1.63
CA THR A 908 -9.82 -18.77 1.28
C THR A 908 -10.98 -19.70 0.93
N PHE A 909 -11.43 -19.65 -0.32
CA PHE A 909 -12.25 -20.70 -0.90
C PHE A 909 -11.28 -21.75 -1.44
N LEU A 910 -11.19 -22.89 -0.76
CA LEU A 910 -10.23 -23.96 -1.03
C LEU A 910 -10.76 -24.92 -2.10
N PHE A 911 -9.90 -25.28 -3.05
CA PHE A 911 -9.99 -26.48 -3.88
C PHE A 911 -8.66 -27.27 -3.77
N PRO A 912 -8.56 -28.40 -3.08
CA PRO A 912 -7.34 -29.20 -3.16
C PRO A 912 -7.27 -29.91 -4.52
N ALA A 913 -6.17 -29.70 -5.26
CA ALA A 913 -5.78 -30.61 -6.33
C ALA A 913 -5.20 -31.88 -5.69
N ARG A 914 -5.87 -33.02 -5.90
CA ARG A 914 -5.58 -34.38 -5.42
C ARG A 914 -6.06 -34.71 -4.00
N ASP A 915 -6.99 -35.67 -3.97
CA ASP A 915 -7.32 -36.56 -2.86
C ASP A 915 -7.30 -35.96 -1.46
N HIS A 916 -8.46 -35.43 -1.04
CA HIS A 916 -9.17 -35.83 0.19
C HIS A 916 -10.41 -34.94 0.38
N ARG A 917 -11.55 -35.60 0.62
CA ARG A 917 -12.92 -35.12 0.97
C ARG A 917 -13.28 -33.64 0.71
N PRO A 918 -14.35 -33.37 -0.07
CA PRO A 918 -14.78 -32.01 -0.40
C PRO A 918 -15.40 -31.32 0.83
N SER A 919 -14.73 -30.31 1.37
CA SER A 919 -15.24 -29.43 2.43
C SER A 919 -16.05 -28.25 1.87
N LEU A 920 -16.84 -28.48 0.81
CA LEU A 920 -17.53 -27.40 0.10
C LEU A 920 -18.80 -26.93 0.82
N GLY A 921 -19.50 -27.83 1.53
CA GLY A 921 -20.64 -27.44 2.37
C GLY A 921 -20.25 -26.46 3.50
N SER A 922 -19.10 -26.64 4.13
CA SER A 922 -18.71 -25.83 5.30
C SER A 922 -18.24 -24.40 4.98
N GLY A 923 -17.87 -24.11 3.73
CA GLY A 923 -17.32 -22.80 3.32
C GLY A 923 -18.36 -21.81 2.80
N LEU A 924 -19.38 -22.30 2.09
CA LEU A 924 -20.52 -21.50 1.64
C LEU A 924 -21.38 -21.04 2.84
N PHE A 925 -21.49 -21.92 3.84
CA PHE A 925 -22.08 -21.66 5.14
C PHE A 925 -21.01 -21.41 6.22
N ALA A 926 -19.95 -20.67 5.88
CA ALA A 926 -18.85 -20.36 6.78
C ALA A 926 -19.37 -20.08 8.20
N GLN A 927 -18.91 -20.90 9.15
CA GLN A 927 -19.32 -20.89 10.57
C GLN A 927 -19.08 -19.54 11.26
N ASN A 928 -18.40 -18.60 10.59
CA ASN A 928 -18.10 -17.26 11.05
C ASN A 928 -18.88 -16.22 10.22
N LYS A 929 -20.21 -16.20 10.37
CA LYS A 929 -21.12 -15.21 9.72
C LYS A 929 -20.78 -13.75 10.05
N ASP A 930 -19.88 -13.52 11.03
CA ASP A 930 -19.57 -12.22 11.61
C ASP A 930 -18.24 -11.59 11.17
N SER A 931 -17.49 -12.21 10.24
CA SER A 931 -16.29 -11.56 9.67
C SER A 931 -16.67 -10.33 8.84
N PHE A 932 -15.80 -9.32 8.78
CA PHE A 932 -16.01 -8.13 7.95
C PHE A 932 -16.19 -8.52 6.49
N GLU A 933 -15.42 -9.51 6.03
CA GLU A 933 -15.49 -10.11 4.71
C GLU A 933 -16.82 -10.83 4.49
N SER A 934 -17.34 -11.56 5.49
CA SER A 934 -18.67 -12.16 5.44
C SER A 934 -19.75 -11.11 5.19
N VAL A 935 -19.70 -9.99 5.94
CA VAL A 935 -20.66 -8.86 5.86
C VAL A 935 -20.52 -8.09 4.55
N VAL A 936 -19.29 -7.75 4.13
CA VAL A 936 -19.04 -7.02 2.88
C VAL A 936 -19.40 -7.89 1.67
N MET A 937 -19.27 -9.22 1.77
CA MET A 937 -19.67 -10.14 0.72
C MET A 937 -21.11 -10.63 0.85
N GLU A 938 -21.90 -10.17 1.85
CA GLU A 938 -23.29 -10.61 2.02
C GLU A 938 -24.11 -10.38 0.76
N HIS A 939 -23.99 -9.19 0.17
CA HIS A 939 -24.68 -8.87 -1.08
C HIS A 939 -24.23 -9.75 -2.27
N LEU A 940 -23.15 -10.52 -2.19
CA LEU A 940 -22.68 -11.39 -3.26
C LEU A 940 -22.89 -12.87 -2.98
N ARG A 941 -23.45 -13.26 -1.82
CA ARG A 941 -23.51 -14.65 -1.39
C ARG A 941 -24.30 -15.54 -2.34
N LEU A 942 -25.48 -15.11 -2.79
CA LEU A 942 -26.30 -15.92 -3.68
C LEU A 942 -25.63 -16.14 -5.05
N ASN A 943 -24.98 -15.11 -5.59
CA ASN A 943 -24.21 -15.25 -6.82
C ASN A 943 -22.98 -16.14 -6.61
N GLY A 944 -22.29 -16.00 -5.47
CA GLY A 944 -21.19 -16.86 -5.06
C GLY A 944 -21.60 -18.32 -4.91
N ALA A 945 -22.81 -18.58 -4.40
CA ALA A 945 -23.41 -19.90 -4.34
C ALA A 945 -23.60 -20.48 -5.73
N TYR A 946 -24.22 -19.72 -6.63
CA TYR A 946 -24.39 -20.11 -8.03
C TYR A 946 -23.04 -20.44 -8.70
N TRP A 947 -22.05 -19.56 -8.61
CA TRP A 947 -20.72 -19.79 -9.18
C TRP A 947 -20.07 -21.06 -8.62
N GLY A 948 -20.03 -21.22 -7.30
CA GLY A 948 -19.41 -22.37 -6.65
C GLY A 948 -20.08 -23.71 -6.94
N LEU A 949 -21.42 -23.74 -6.87
CA LEU A 949 -22.20 -24.95 -7.10
C LEU A 949 -22.18 -25.37 -8.57
N THR A 950 -22.26 -24.41 -9.49
CA THR A 950 -22.13 -24.71 -10.92
C THR A 950 -20.73 -25.24 -11.24
N THR A 951 -19.67 -24.64 -10.66
CA THR A 951 -18.32 -25.19 -10.80
C THR A 951 -18.22 -26.62 -10.30
N LEU A 952 -18.85 -26.95 -9.15
CA LEU A 952 -18.85 -28.32 -8.67
C LEU A 952 -19.56 -29.28 -9.60
N ASP A 953 -20.70 -28.89 -10.16
CA ASP A 953 -21.42 -29.74 -11.09
C ASP A 953 -20.61 -29.99 -12.36
N LEU A 954 -19.99 -28.95 -12.92
CA LEU A 954 -19.10 -29.06 -14.08
C LEU A 954 -17.92 -30.03 -13.83
N LEU A 955 -17.48 -30.15 -12.58
CA LEU A 955 -16.41 -31.07 -12.16
C LEU A 955 -16.93 -32.43 -11.64
N GLY A 956 -18.24 -32.68 -11.68
CA GLY A 956 -18.85 -33.92 -11.21
C GLY A 956 -18.76 -34.12 -9.68
N LYS A 957 -18.83 -33.04 -8.91
CA LYS A 957 -18.70 -33.01 -7.45
C LYS A 957 -19.86 -32.32 -6.73
N LEU A 958 -21.00 -32.11 -7.39
CA LEU A 958 -22.17 -31.45 -6.78
C LEU A 958 -22.69 -32.23 -5.56
N ASP A 959 -22.65 -33.57 -5.59
CA ASP A 959 -23.08 -34.49 -4.51
C ASP A 959 -22.32 -34.29 -3.18
N ALA A 960 -21.25 -33.49 -3.19
CA ALA A 960 -20.51 -33.12 -1.99
C ALA A 960 -21.24 -32.12 -1.08
N VAL A 961 -22.29 -31.48 -1.58
CA VAL A 961 -23.02 -30.42 -0.89
C VAL A 961 -24.41 -30.91 -0.50
N ASP A 962 -24.84 -30.58 0.71
CA ASP A 962 -26.21 -30.83 1.17
C ASP A 962 -27.18 -29.91 0.41
N SER A 963 -27.94 -30.50 -0.52
CA SER A 963 -28.89 -29.76 -1.35
C SER A 963 -30.03 -29.15 -0.53
N ASP A 964 -30.51 -29.84 0.51
CA ASP A 964 -31.63 -29.38 1.31
C ASP A 964 -31.24 -28.13 2.13
N GLU A 965 -30.02 -28.09 2.67
CA GLU A 965 -29.49 -26.90 3.36
C GLU A 965 -29.42 -25.69 2.43
N VAL A 966 -28.91 -25.87 1.21
CA VAL A 966 -28.80 -24.81 0.21
C VAL A 966 -30.16 -24.30 -0.22
N ILE A 967 -31.10 -25.20 -0.53
CA ILE A 967 -32.46 -24.83 -0.95
C ILE A 967 -33.16 -24.06 0.17
N GLN A 968 -33.08 -24.54 1.42
CA GLN A 968 -33.69 -23.86 2.55
C GLN A 968 -33.14 -22.45 2.74
N TRP A 969 -31.83 -22.24 2.57
CA TRP A 969 -31.21 -20.92 2.64
C TRP A 969 -31.64 -20.01 1.48
N ILE A 970 -31.68 -20.53 0.24
CA ILE A 970 -32.13 -19.75 -0.94
C ILE A 970 -33.55 -19.26 -0.74
N MET A 971 -34.47 -20.12 -0.27
CA MET A 971 -35.86 -19.74 -0.03
C MET A 971 -36.01 -18.67 1.05
N GLN A 972 -35.07 -18.57 2.01
CA GLN A 972 -35.03 -17.47 2.99
C GLN A 972 -34.55 -16.14 2.40
N CYS A 973 -33.90 -16.15 1.24
CA CYS A 973 -33.50 -14.95 0.51
C CYS A 973 -34.62 -14.39 -0.39
N GLN A 974 -35.77 -15.07 -0.48
CA GLN A 974 -36.91 -14.59 -1.27
C GLN A 974 -37.62 -13.44 -0.55
N HIS A 975 -37.93 -12.38 -1.29
CA HIS A 975 -38.66 -11.20 -0.81
C HIS A 975 -40.17 -11.33 -1.13
N GLU A 976 -41.00 -10.57 -0.40
CA GLU A 976 -42.46 -10.54 -0.59
C GLU A 976 -42.90 -10.13 -2.01
N SER A 977 -42.04 -9.39 -2.72
CA SER A 977 -42.27 -8.99 -4.11
C SER A 977 -42.15 -10.15 -5.11
N GLY A 978 -41.62 -11.30 -4.70
CA GLY A 978 -41.33 -12.46 -5.54
C GLY A 978 -39.86 -12.57 -5.97
N GLY A 979 -39.10 -11.47 -5.96
CA GLY A 979 -37.66 -11.45 -6.27
C GLY A 979 -36.79 -12.01 -5.15
N PHE A 980 -35.55 -12.36 -5.46
CA PHE A 980 -34.55 -12.81 -4.46
C PHE A 980 -33.51 -11.72 -4.19
N ALA A 981 -32.99 -11.73 -2.97
CA ALA A 981 -31.91 -10.86 -2.49
C ALA A 981 -30.56 -11.57 -2.45
N GLY A 982 -29.47 -10.81 -2.37
CA GLY A 982 -28.10 -11.36 -2.34
C GLY A 982 -27.79 -12.21 -1.10
N ASN A 983 -28.54 -11.97 -0.01
CA ASN A 983 -28.58 -12.76 1.22
C ASN A 983 -29.86 -12.42 2.01
N ILE A 984 -30.13 -13.16 3.09
CA ILE A 984 -31.30 -12.96 3.96
C ILE A 984 -31.31 -11.53 4.51
N GLY A 985 -32.45 -10.83 4.34
CA GLY A 985 -32.66 -9.48 4.86
C GLY A 985 -32.08 -8.34 4.01
N HIS A 986 -31.67 -8.62 2.77
CA HIS A 986 -31.24 -7.62 1.79
C HIS A 986 -32.35 -7.34 0.77
N ASP A 987 -32.21 -6.26 -0.01
CA ASP A 987 -33.18 -5.89 -1.04
C ASP A 987 -33.16 -6.87 -2.23
N PRO A 988 -34.33 -7.18 -2.83
CA PRO A 988 -34.40 -8.04 -4.00
C PRO A 988 -33.81 -7.35 -5.23
N HIS A 989 -33.15 -8.12 -6.08
CA HIS A 989 -32.60 -7.63 -7.35
C HIS A 989 -32.67 -8.75 -8.41
N ILE A 990 -32.84 -8.38 -9.68
CA ILE A 990 -33.05 -9.36 -10.75
C ILE A 990 -31.86 -10.32 -10.93
N LEU A 991 -30.64 -9.83 -10.69
CA LEU A 991 -29.39 -10.61 -10.67
C LEU A 991 -29.44 -11.82 -9.72
N TYR A 992 -29.84 -11.57 -8.47
CA TYR A 992 -29.98 -12.59 -7.43
C TYR A 992 -31.14 -13.53 -7.75
N THR A 993 -32.23 -13.00 -8.29
CA THR A 993 -33.39 -13.78 -8.73
C THR A 993 -32.99 -14.83 -9.76
N LEU A 994 -32.19 -14.47 -10.77
CA LEU A 994 -31.66 -15.46 -11.71
C LEU A 994 -30.74 -16.47 -11.03
N SER A 995 -29.81 -16.05 -10.16
CA SER A 995 -28.91 -16.97 -9.46
C SER A 995 -29.66 -17.99 -8.58
N ALA A 996 -30.74 -17.58 -7.90
CA ALA A 996 -31.62 -18.50 -7.17
C ALA A 996 -32.26 -19.53 -8.11
N VAL A 997 -32.85 -19.08 -9.23
CA VAL A 997 -33.48 -19.97 -10.22
C VAL A 997 -32.45 -20.93 -10.82
N GLN A 998 -31.24 -20.46 -11.12
CA GLN A 998 -30.15 -21.29 -11.64
C GLN A 998 -29.68 -22.35 -10.63
N VAL A 999 -29.54 -22.00 -9.35
CA VAL A 999 -29.16 -23.00 -8.33
C VAL A 999 -30.28 -24.03 -8.12
N LEU A 1000 -31.54 -23.60 -8.12
CA LEU A 1000 -32.67 -24.52 -8.04
C LEU A 1000 -32.78 -25.40 -9.28
N ALA A 1001 -32.43 -24.88 -10.46
CA ALA A 1001 -32.31 -25.66 -11.68
C ALA A 1001 -31.22 -26.75 -11.55
N LEU A 1002 -30.02 -26.40 -11.05
CA LEU A 1002 -28.93 -27.36 -10.83
C LEU A 1002 -29.37 -28.56 -9.98
N PHE A 1003 -30.06 -28.29 -8.87
CA PHE A 1003 -30.55 -29.33 -7.95
C PHE A 1003 -31.85 -30.01 -8.36
N ASP A 1004 -32.44 -29.64 -9.51
CA ASP A 1004 -33.74 -30.15 -9.98
C ASP A 1004 -34.91 -29.85 -9.01
N LYS A 1005 -34.93 -28.62 -8.48
CA LYS A 1005 -35.87 -28.15 -7.44
C LYS A 1005 -36.56 -26.84 -7.79
N ILE A 1006 -36.72 -26.54 -9.09
CA ILE A 1006 -37.48 -25.38 -9.58
C ILE A 1006 -38.94 -25.43 -9.08
N SER A 1007 -39.51 -26.62 -8.88
CA SER A 1007 -40.88 -26.82 -8.39
C SER A 1007 -41.15 -26.28 -6.97
N VAL A 1008 -40.11 -25.93 -6.21
CA VAL A 1008 -40.23 -25.29 -4.90
C VAL A 1008 -40.61 -23.79 -5.04
N LEU A 1009 -40.37 -23.19 -6.20
CA LEU A 1009 -40.70 -21.80 -6.47
C LEU A 1009 -42.17 -21.60 -6.80
N ASP A 1010 -42.73 -20.51 -6.28
CA ASP A 1010 -43.90 -19.89 -6.90
C ASP A 1010 -43.46 -19.18 -8.19
N VAL A 1011 -43.58 -19.89 -9.30
CA VAL A 1011 -43.18 -19.41 -10.64
C VAL A 1011 -43.98 -18.17 -11.06
N ASP A 1012 -45.25 -18.05 -10.65
CA ASP A 1012 -46.07 -16.88 -10.97
C ASP A 1012 -45.58 -15.64 -10.22
N SER A 1013 -45.25 -15.78 -8.94
CA SER A 1013 -44.69 -14.68 -8.12
C SER A 1013 -43.37 -14.16 -8.70
N VAL A 1014 -42.42 -15.06 -9.00
CA VAL A 1014 -41.11 -14.68 -9.55
C VAL A 1014 -41.25 -14.05 -10.95
N SER A 1015 -42.10 -14.63 -11.81
CA SER A 1015 -42.28 -14.09 -13.17
C SER A 1015 -43.00 -12.75 -13.19
N ASN A 1016 -43.97 -12.52 -12.28
CA ASN A 1016 -44.62 -11.23 -12.11
C ASN A 1016 -43.63 -10.15 -11.63
N TYR A 1017 -42.76 -10.47 -10.67
CA TYR A 1017 -41.69 -9.56 -10.24
C TYR A 1017 -40.84 -9.08 -11.43
N ILE A 1018 -40.35 -10.01 -12.24
CA ILE A 1018 -39.52 -9.68 -13.41
C ILE A 1018 -40.30 -8.84 -14.42
N ALA A 1019 -41.58 -9.14 -14.65
CA ALA A 1019 -42.42 -8.38 -15.56
C ALA A 1019 -42.59 -6.91 -15.11
N THR A 1020 -42.66 -6.65 -13.79
CA THR A 1020 -42.74 -5.26 -13.28
C THR A 1020 -41.49 -4.43 -13.51
N LEU A 1021 -40.36 -5.05 -13.84
CA LEU A 1021 -39.09 -4.38 -14.10
C LEU A 1021 -38.89 -4.00 -15.58
N GLN A 1022 -39.81 -4.37 -16.46
CA GLN A 1022 -39.75 -3.99 -17.87
C GLN A 1022 -40.23 -2.53 -18.06
N ASN A 1023 -39.37 -1.69 -18.62
CA ASN A 1023 -39.68 -0.29 -18.94
C ASN A 1023 -40.43 -0.17 -20.28
N GLU A 1024 -41.03 1.01 -20.51
CA GLU A 1024 -41.84 1.28 -21.71
C GLU A 1024 -41.08 1.11 -23.03
N ASP A 1025 -39.78 1.41 -23.02
CA ASP A 1025 -38.85 1.31 -24.16
C ASP A 1025 -38.36 -0.13 -24.41
N GLY A 1026 -38.74 -1.09 -23.56
CA GLY A 1026 -38.34 -2.49 -23.63
C GLY A 1026 -37.09 -2.83 -22.82
N SER A 1027 -36.41 -1.84 -22.24
CA SER A 1027 -35.30 -2.09 -21.33
C SER A 1027 -35.78 -2.69 -20.00
N PHE A 1028 -34.86 -3.26 -19.22
CA PHE A 1028 -35.16 -3.75 -17.88
C PHE A 1028 -34.38 -2.98 -16.83
N SER A 1029 -35.07 -2.69 -15.73
CA SER A 1029 -34.43 -2.18 -14.53
C SER A 1029 -33.93 -3.32 -13.63
N GLY A 1030 -32.81 -3.11 -12.94
CA GLY A 1030 -32.24 -4.11 -12.02
C GLY A 1030 -33.11 -4.36 -10.79
N ASP A 1031 -33.76 -3.30 -10.32
CA ASP A 1031 -34.64 -3.22 -9.16
C ASP A 1031 -35.59 -2.00 -9.27
N MET A 1032 -36.26 -1.66 -8.17
CA MET A 1032 -37.20 -0.54 -8.09
C MET A 1032 -36.57 0.86 -8.22
N TRP A 1033 -35.23 0.99 -8.19
CA TRP A 1033 -34.52 2.27 -8.28
C TRP A 1033 -34.20 2.70 -9.72
N GLY A 1034 -34.47 1.83 -10.71
CA GLY A 1034 -34.53 2.21 -12.11
C GLY A 1034 -33.19 2.26 -12.86
N GLU A 1035 -32.11 1.64 -12.35
CA GLU A 1035 -30.88 1.46 -13.14
C GLU A 1035 -31.17 0.60 -14.38
N VAL A 1036 -30.77 1.05 -15.56
CA VAL A 1036 -30.94 0.33 -16.83
C VAL A 1036 -29.59 -0.11 -17.38
N ASP A 1037 -29.48 -1.39 -17.73
CA ASP A 1037 -28.30 -2.00 -18.32
C ASP A 1037 -28.72 -3.23 -19.16
N THR A 1038 -28.06 -3.47 -20.29
CA THR A 1038 -28.31 -4.65 -21.14
C THR A 1038 -28.08 -5.98 -20.43
N ARG A 1039 -27.28 -5.99 -19.34
CA ARG A 1039 -27.21 -7.12 -18.38
C ARG A 1039 -28.56 -7.49 -17.81
N PHE A 1040 -29.38 -6.52 -17.41
CA PHE A 1040 -30.69 -6.78 -16.81
C PHE A 1040 -31.67 -7.36 -17.83
N SER A 1041 -31.59 -6.92 -19.09
CA SER A 1041 -32.38 -7.50 -20.18
C SER A 1041 -32.04 -8.99 -20.40
N TYR A 1042 -30.75 -9.32 -20.43
CA TYR A 1042 -30.31 -10.72 -20.50
C TYR A 1042 -30.79 -11.54 -19.30
N ILE A 1043 -30.61 -11.01 -18.09
CA ILE A 1043 -31.00 -11.70 -16.85
C ILE A 1043 -32.50 -11.96 -16.82
N ALA A 1044 -33.33 -10.98 -17.20
CA ALA A 1044 -34.78 -11.12 -17.27
C ALA A 1044 -35.21 -12.21 -18.26
N ILE A 1045 -34.68 -12.15 -19.49
CA ILE A 1045 -34.99 -13.11 -20.56
C ILE A 1045 -34.52 -14.52 -20.17
N CYS A 1046 -33.30 -14.65 -19.64
CA CYS A 1046 -32.75 -15.93 -19.20
C CYS A 1046 -33.59 -16.54 -18.07
N CYS A 1047 -33.92 -15.75 -17.04
CA CYS A 1047 -34.71 -16.21 -15.91
C CYS A 1047 -36.12 -16.63 -16.33
N LEU A 1048 -36.82 -15.84 -17.14
CA LEU A 1048 -38.15 -16.18 -17.64
C LEU A 1048 -38.12 -17.37 -18.59
N SER A 1049 -37.08 -17.54 -19.39
CA SER A 1049 -36.93 -18.71 -20.25
C SER A 1049 -36.75 -20.01 -19.44
N LEU A 1050 -35.88 -19.98 -18.40
CA LEU A 1050 -35.71 -21.12 -17.49
C LEU A 1050 -37.00 -21.49 -16.75
N LEU A 1051 -37.84 -20.50 -16.44
CA LEU A 1051 -39.16 -20.68 -15.83
C LEU A 1051 -40.27 -21.00 -16.86
N GLN A 1052 -39.96 -20.99 -18.16
CA GLN A 1052 -40.91 -21.14 -19.26
C GLN A 1052 -42.05 -20.10 -19.25
N ARG A 1053 -41.73 -18.85 -18.89
CA ARG A 1053 -42.67 -17.72 -18.75
C ARG A 1053 -42.28 -16.46 -19.52
N LEU A 1054 -41.69 -16.60 -20.71
CA LEU A 1054 -41.41 -15.47 -21.59
C LEU A 1054 -42.68 -14.71 -22.03
N ASP A 1055 -43.86 -15.33 -21.93
CA ASP A 1055 -45.18 -14.72 -22.19
C ASP A 1055 -45.50 -13.54 -21.26
N LYS A 1056 -44.81 -13.41 -20.13
CA LYS A 1056 -45.03 -12.35 -19.14
C LYS A 1056 -44.48 -10.98 -19.52
N ILE A 1057 -43.58 -10.92 -20.51
CA ILE A 1057 -42.93 -9.68 -20.93
C ILE A 1057 -43.18 -9.41 -22.41
N ASN A 1058 -43.01 -8.16 -22.82
CA ASN A 1058 -42.98 -7.82 -24.24
C ASN A 1058 -41.60 -8.14 -24.82
N VAL A 1059 -41.44 -9.35 -25.37
CA VAL A 1059 -40.18 -9.83 -25.95
C VAL A 1059 -39.75 -8.98 -27.15
N GLU A 1060 -40.68 -8.55 -28.00
CA GLU A 1060 -40.37 -7.75 -29.20
C GLU A 1060 -39.73 -6.41 -28.83
N LYS A 1061 -40.28 -5.71 -27.82
CA LYS A 1061 -39.70 -4.46 -27.30
C LYS A 1061 -38.34 -4.69 -26.67
N ALA A 1062 -38.17 -5.78 -25.90
CA ALA A 1062 -36.88 -6.11 -25.30
C ALA A 1062 -35.79 -6.35 -26.36
N VAL A 1063 -36.13 -7.09 -27.42
CA VAL A 1063 -35.24 -7.32 -28.57
C VAL A 1063 -34.94 -6.00 -29.29
N SER A 1064 -35.94 -5.14 -29.51
CA SER A 1064 -35.75 -3.83 -30.13
C SER A 1064 -34.77 -2.95 -29.34
N TYR A 1065 -34.92 -2.91 -28.01
CA TYR A 1065 -34.00 -2.19 -27.13
C TYR A 1065 -32.56 -2.74 -27.21
N ILE A 1066 -32.38 -4.07 -27.14
CA ILE A 1066 -31.07 -4.71 -27.27
C ILE A 1066 -30.42 -4.35 -28.61
N VAL A 1067 -31.18 -4.42 -29.71
CA VAL A 1067 -30.69 -4.06 -31.05
C VAL A 1067 -30.29 -2.58 -31.13
N SER A 1068 -30.97 -1.69 -30.42
CA SER A 1068 -30.61 -0.27 -30.35
C SER A 1068 -29.28 0.00 -29.61
N CYS A 1069 -28.78 -0.96 -28.82
CA CYS A 1069 -27.49 -0.89 -28.15
C CYS A 1069 -26.29 -1.33 -29.02
N LYS A 1070 -26.55 -1.74 -30.27
CA LYS A 1070 -25.52 -2.18 -31.23
C LYS A 1070 -24.73 -0.98 -31.77
N ASN A 1071 -23.41 -1.11 -31.79
CA ASN A 1071 -22.48 -0.10 -32.29
C ASN A 1071 -22.00 -0.39 -33.72
N VAL A 1072 -21.37 0.61 -34.34
CA VAL A 1072 -20.81 0.54 -35.70
C VAL A 1072 -19.71 -0.51 -35.87
N ASP A 1073 -19.07 -0.91 -34.78
CA ASP A 1073 -18.02 -1.93 -34.74
C ASP A 1073 -18.58 -3.36 -34.58
N GLY A 1074 -19.92 -3.50 -34.63
CA GLY A 1074 -20.63 -4.77 -34.44
C GLY A 1074 -20.86 -5.14 -32.98
N GLY A 1075 -20.17 -4.50 -32.03
CA GLY A 1075 -20.32 -4.73 -30.60
C GLY A 1075 -21.57 -4.12 -29.99
N PHE A 1076 -21.75 -4.28 -28.68
CA PHE A 1076 -22.88 -3.75 -27.92
C PHE A 1076 -22.42 -2.99 -26.67
N GLY A 1077 -23.09 -1.88 -26.38
CA GLY A 1077 -22.92 -1.10 -25.15
C GLY A 1077 -23.88 -1.49 -24.03
N CYS A 1078 -23.70 -0.91 -22.85
CA CYS A 1078 -24.59 -1.07 -21.69
C CYS A 1078 -25.98 -0.42 -21.91
N THR A 1079 -26.02 0.64 -22.73
CA THR A 1079 -27.21 1.37 -23.18
C THR A 1079 -26.98 1.84 -24.62
N PRO A 1080 -27.99 2.37 -25.33
CA PRO A 1080 -27.80 2.94 -26.66
C PRO A 1080 -26.72 4.02 -26.68
N GLY A 1081 -25.74 3.88 -27.58
CA GLY A 1081 -24.57 4.78 -27.68
C GLY A 1081 -23.44 4.52 -26.68
N GLY A 1082 -23.55 3.51 -25.80
CA GLY A 1082 -22.48 3.10 -24.88
C GLY A 1082 -21.32 2.39 -25.57
N GLU A 1083 -20.12 2.44 -24.99
CA GLU A 1083 -18.91 1.78 -25.54
C GLU A 1083 -19.09 0.25 -25.62
N SER A 1084 -18.65 -0.36 -26.74
CA SER A 1084 -18.63 -1.81 -26.91
C SER A 1084 -17.76 -2.50 -25.85
N HIS A 1085 -18.35 -3.45 -25.12
CA HIS A 1085 -17.68 -4.19 -24.05
C HIS A 1085 -18.03 -5.68 -24.11
N SER A 1086 -17.04 -6.58 -24.02
CA SER A 1086 -17.26 -8.03 -24.18
C SER A 1086 -18.34 -8.61 -23.26
N GLY A 1087 -18.43 -8.14 -22.01
CA GLY A 1087 -19.49 -8.56 -21.08
C GLY A 1087 -20.89 -8.12 -21.51
N GLN A 1088 -21.02 -6.94 -22.14
CA GLN A 1088 -22.30 -6.44 -22.65
C GLN A 1088 -22.68 -7.12 -23.96
N ILE A 1089 -21.68 -7.41 -24.80
CA ILE A 1089 -21.85 -8.25 -26.00
C ILE A 1089 -22.42 -9.61 -25.61
N PHE A 1090 -21.86 -10.28 -24.60
CA PHE A 1090 -22.42 -11.55 -24.11
C PHE A 1090 -23.89 -11.41 -23.73
N CYS A 1091 -24.24 -10.40 -22.94
CA CYS A 1091 -25.61 -10.21 -22.48
C CYS A 1091 -26.57 -10.01 -23.68
N CYS A 1092 -26.22 -9.14 -24.62
CA CYS A 1092 -27.02 -8.89 -25.81
C CYS A 1092 -27.14 -10.13 -26.72
N VAL A 1093 -26.02 -10.79 -27.04
CA VAL A 1093 -26.00 -11.97 -27.91
C VAL A 1093 -26.70 -13.15 -27.25
N GLY A 1094 -26.49 -13.36 -25.94
CA GLY A 1094 -27.17 -14.39 -25.15
C GLY A 1094 -28.67 -14.18 -25.08
N ALA A 1095 -29.13 -12.95 -24.87
CA ALA A 1095 -30.55 -12.62 -24.90
C ALA A 1095 -31.16 -12.89 -26.29
N LEU A 1096 -30.48 -12.47 -27.37
CA LEU A 1096 -30.91 -12.74 -28.74
C LEU A 1096 -30.86 -14.23 -29.08
N ALA A 1097 -29.94 -15.01 -28.51
CA ALA A 1097 -29.89 -16.46 -28.67
C ALA A 1097 -31.11 -17.13 -28.03
N ILE A 1098 -31.42 -16.75 -26.79
CA ILE A 1098 -32.56 -17.29 -26.03
C ILE A 1098 -33.90 -16.96 -26.71
N THR A 1099 -34.05 -15.75 -27.27
CA THR A 1099 -35.28 -15.36 -27.97
C THR A 1099 -35.34 -15.80 -29.44
N GLY A 1100 -34.31 -16.48 -29.97
CA GLY A 1100 -34.25 -16.88 -31.38
C GLY A 1100 -34.01 -15.72 -32.37
N CYS A 1101 -33.51 -14.58 -31.89
CA CYS A 1101 -33.32 -13.33 -32.63
C CYS A 1101 -31.86 -13.05 -33.06
N LEU A 1102 -30.99 -14.07 -33.12
CA LEU A 1102 -29.58 -13.91 -33.52
C LEU A 1102 -29.37 -13.35 -34.93
N HIS A 1103 -30.40 -13.35 -35.79
CA HIS A 1103 -30.33 -12.78 -37.14
C HIS A 1103 -30.09 -11.26 -37.17
N HIS A 1104 -30.26 -10.55 -36.05
CA HIS A 1104 -29.89 -9.13 -35.91
C HIS A 1104 -28.38 -8.90 -35.73
N VAL A 1105 -27.61 -9.94 -35.40
CA VAL A 1105 -26.16 -9.86 -35.19
C VAL A 1105 -25.44 -10.09 -36.51
N ASP A 1106 -24.54 -9.17 -36.85
CA ASP A 1106 -23.58 -9.41 -37.93
C ASP A 1106 -22.47 -10.29 -37.37
N ARG A 1107 -22.51 -11.58 -37.71
CA ARG A 1107 -21.64 -12.61 -37.12
C ARG A 1107 -20.16 -12.38 -37.44
N ASP A 1108 -19.85 -11.88 -38.63
CA ASP A 1108 -18.47 -11.68 -39.05
C ASP A 1108 -17.90 -10.38 -38.50
N LEU A 1109 -18.66 -9.30 -38.52
CA LEU A 1109 -18.23 -8.03 -37.95
C LEU A 1109 -18.01 -8.15 -36.43
N LEU A 1110 -18.97 -8.76 -35.72
CA LEU A 1110 -18.84 -9.00 -34.30
C LEU A 1110 -17.74 -10.03 -34.00
N GLY A 1111 -17.65 -11.10 -34.79
CA GLY A 1111 -16.60 -12.12 -34.67
C GLY A 1111 -15.21 -11.52 -34.78
N TRP A 1112 -15.00 -10.58 -35.72
CA TRP A 1112 -13.74 -9.86 -35.88
C TRP A 1112 -13.40 -9.02 -34.65
N TRP A 1113 -14.38 -8.29 -34.10
CA TRP A 1113 -14.17 -7.50 -32.89
C TRP A 1113 -13.80 -8.36 -31.68
N LEU A 1114 -14.46 -9.53 -31.54
CA LEU A 1114 -14.25 -10.47 -30.44
C LEU A 1114 -12.91 -11.22 -30.55
N CYS A 1115 -12.49 -11.66 -31.73
CA CYS A 1115 -11.22 -12.37 -31.87
C CYS A 1115 -10.01 -11.45 -31.62
N GLU A 1116 -10.11 -10.16 -31.97
CA GLU A 1116 -9.13 -9.12 -31.64
C GLU A 1116 -9.04 -8.80 -30.12
N ARG A 1117 -9.80 -9.51 -29.27
CA ARG A 1117 -9.60 -9.50 -27.80
C ARG A 1117 -8.52 -10.48 -27.35
N GLN A 1118 -8.14 -11.45 -28.18
CA GLN A 1118 -7.11 -12.40 -27.80
C GLN A 1118 -5.74 -11.73 -27.88
N VAL A 1119 -5.12 -11.52 -26.72
CA VAL A 1119 -3.80 -10.91 -26.66
C VAL A 1119 -2.70 -11.96 -26.83
N LYS A 1120 -1.46 -11.48 -26.98
CA LYS A 1120 -0.27 -12.31 -27.17
C LYS A 1120 -0.06 -13.40 -26.10
N SER A 1121 -0.58 -13.24 -24.88
CA SER A 1121 -0.51 -14.24 -23.82
C SER A 1121 -1.55 -15.37 -23.93
N GLY A 1122 -2.46 -15.32 -24.91
CA GLY A 1122 -3.53 -16.31 -25.09
C GLY A 1122 -4.86 -15.94 -24.42
N GLY A 1123 -4.80 -15.14 -23.35
CA GLY A 1123 -5.98 -14.62 -22.65
C GLY A 1123 -6.76 -13.60 -23.48
N LEU A 1124 -8.02 -13.37 -23.08
CA LEU A 1124 -8.96 -12.47 -23.73
C LEU A 1124 -9.16 -11.22 -22.85
N ASN A 1125 -9.37 -10.05 -23.46
CA ASN A 1125 -9.71 -8.82 -22.75
C ASN A 1125 -11.15 -8.33 -23.04
N GLY A 1126 -11.67 -7.46 -22.18
CA GLY A 1126 -13.04 -6.93 -22.32
C GLY A 1126 -13.18 -5.76 -23.28
N ARG A 1127 -12.06 -5.07 -23.54
CA ARG A 1127 -11.96 -3.85 -24.33
C ARG A 1127 -10.60 -3.77 -25.02
N PRO A 1128 -10.50 -3.08 -26.17
CA PRO A 1128 -9.22 -2.81 -26.81
C PRO A 1128 -8.20 -2.21 -25.83
N GLU A 1129 -6.93 -2.60 -25.98
CA GLU A 1129 -5.79 -2.08 -25.19
C GLU A 1129 -5.86 -2.33 -23.68
N LYS A 1130 -6.75 -3.23 -23.20
CA LYS A 1130 -6.77 -3.69 -21.81
C LYS A 1130 -6.01 -5.00 -21.63
N LEU A 1131 -5.63 -5.26 -20.38
CA LEU A 1131 -5.01 -6.52 -19.98
C LEU A 1131 -6.01 -7.69 -20.12
N PRO A 1132 -5.53 -8.91 -20.37
CA PRO A 1132 -6.36 -10.09 -20.34
C PRO A 1132 -6.82 -10.40 -18.92
N ASP A 1133 -7.96 -11.07 -18.84
CA ASP A 1133 -8.61 -11.50 -17.59
C ASP A 1133 -9.39 -12.79 -17.89
N VAL A 1134 -9.24 -13.79 -17.01
CA VAL A 1134 -9.82 -15.13 -17.15
C VAL A 1134 -11.33 -15.07 -17.34
N CYS A 1135 -12.06 -14.11 -16.77
CA CYS A 1135 -13.51 -14.06 -16.93
C CYS A 1135 -13.94 -13.82 -18.39
N TYR A 1136 -13.09 -13.20 -19.23
CA TYR A 1136 -13.36 -13.07 -20.66
C TYR A 1136 -13.21 -14.38 -21.44
N SER A 1137 -12.61 -15.40 -20.85
CA SER A 1137 -12.69 -16.79 -21.33
C SER A 1137 -14.10 -17.33 -21.31
N TRP A 1138 -15.02 -16.68 -20.57
CA TRP A 1138 -16.45 -16.86 -20.73
C TRP A 1138 -17.04 -15.79 -21.65
N TRP A 1139 -16.97 -14.51 -21.28
CA TRP A 1139 -17.74 -13.45 -21.97
C TRP A 1139 -17.46 -13.35 -23.48
N VAL A 1140 -16.20 -13.48 -23.89
CA VAL A 1140 -15.82 -13.44 -25.31
C VAL A 1140 -16.06 -14.80 -25.96
N LEU A 1141 -15.62 -15.89 -25.31
CA LEU A 1141 -15.69 -17.23 -25.89
C LEU A 1141 -17.13 -17.69 -26.11
N SER A 1142 -18.01 -17.55 -25.12
CA SER A 1142 -19.44 -17.89 -25.23
C SER A 1142 -20.12 -17.11 -26.36
N SER A 1143 -19.80 -15.83 -26.50
CA SER A 1143 -20.26 -15.00 -27.61
C SER A 1143 -19.80 -15.55 -28.97
N LEU A 1144 -18.52 -15.95 -29.07
CA LEU A 1144 -17.97 -16.60 -30.27
C LEU A 1144 -18.62 -17.96 -30.54
N VAL A 1145 -18.98 -18.74 -29.51
CA VAL A 1145 -19.69 -20.02 -29.65
C VAL A 1145 -21.10 -19.76 -30.21
N MET A 1146 -21.85 -18.80 -29.66
CA MET A 1146 -23.22 -18.50 -30.11
C MET A 1146 -23.30 -18.01 -31.57
N ILE A 1147 -22.24 -17.37 -32.08
CA ILE A 1147 -22.17 -16.90 -33.48
C ILE A 1147 -21.34 -17.82 -34.40
N ASP A 1148 -20.89 -18.97 -33.89
CA ASP A 1148 -20.10 -19.98 -34.63
C ASP A 1148 -18.77 -19.44 -35.20
N ARG A 1149 -17.98 -18.75 -34.36
CA ARG A 1149 -16.69 -18.12 -34.72
C ARG A 1149 -15.54 -18.47 -33.78
N VAL A 1150 -15.66 -19.53 -32.99
CA VAL A 1150 -14.61 -19.98 -32.05
C VAL A 1150 -13.29 -20.31 -32.76
N HIS A 1151 -13.35 -20.78 -34.01
CA HIS A 1151 -12.16 -21.11 -34.81
C HIS A 1151 -11.28 -19.89 -35.18
N TRP A 1152 -11.71 -18.65 -34.88
CA TRP A 1152 -10.94 -17.43 -35.14
C TRP A 1152 -9.97 -17.07 -34.02
N ILE A 1153 -10.06 -17.75 -32.87
CA ILE A 1153 -9.11 -17.61 -31.76
C ILE A 1153 -8.27 -18.88 -31.61
N ASN A 1154 -7.09 -18.73 -31.02
CA ASN A 1154 -6.24 -19.87 -30.69
C ASN A 1154 -6.74 -20.53 -29.39
N LYS A 1155 -7.39 -21.69 -29.52
CA LYS A 1155 -7.99 -22.43 -28.39
C LYS A 1155 -6.92 -22.89 -27.39
N GLU A 1156 -5.80 -23.40 -27.88
CA GLU A 1156 -4.74 -24.00 -27.06
C GLU A 1156 -4.09 -22.96 -26.14
N LYS A 1157 -3.83 -21.77 -26.67
CA LYS A 1157 -3.29 -20.64 -25.89
C LYS A 1157 -4.28 -20.13 -24.85
N LEU A 1158 -5.58 -20.18 -25.14
CA LEU A 1158 -6.60 -19.80 -24.16
C LEU A 1158 -6.69 -20.83 -23.03
N VAL A 1159 -6.70 -22.13 -23.35
CA VAL A 1159 -6.63 -23.22 -22.34
C VAL A 1159 -5.42 -23.02 -21.45
N LYS A 1160 -4.24 -22.78 -22.04
CA LYS A 1160 -3.01 -22.55 -21.30
C LYS A 1160 -3.12 -21.34 -20.36
N PHE A 1161 -3.67 -20.22 -20.84
CA PHE A 1161 -3.85 -19.01 -20.02
C PHE A 1161 -4.76 -19.26 -18.80
N ILE A 1162 -5.84 -20.02 -18.96
CA ILE A 1162 -6.74 -20.39 -17.86
C ILE A 1162 -6.00 -21.27 -16.85
N LEU A 1163 -5.28 -22.29 -17.31
CA LEU A 1163 -4.55 -23.23 -16.44
C LEU A 1163 -3.34 -22.57 -15.75
N ASP A 1164 -2.68 -21.61 -16.38
CA ASP A 1164 -1.60 -20.82 -15.78
C ASP A 1164 -2.13 -19.88 -14.68
N SER A 1165 -3.43 -19.56 -14.70
CA SER A 1165 -4.12 -18.78 -13.68
C SER A 1165 -4.67 -19.64 -12.53
N GLN A 1166 -4.43 -20.95 -12.54
CA GLN A 1166 -4.86 -21.85 -11.48
C GLN A 1166 -3.85 -21.88 -10.31
N ASP A 1167 -4.35 -21.77 -9.07
CA ASP A 1167 -3.53 -22.09 -7.89
C ASP A 1167 -3.39 -23.61 -7.76
N LYS A 1168 -2.18 -24.12 -8.02
CA LYS A 1168 -1.90 -25.57 -7.95
C LYS A 1168 -1.78 -26.10 -6.52
N GLU A 1169 -1.55 -25.23 -5.53
CA GLU A 1169 -1.41 -25.63 -4.11
C GLU A 1169 -2.77 -25.62 -3.40
N ASN A 1170 -3.55 -24.56 -3.55
CA ASN A 1170 -4.80 -24.34 -2.81
C ASN A 1170 -6.08 -24.42 -3.67
N GLY A 1171 -5.93 -24.52 -5.00
CA GLY A 1171 -7.00 -24.54 -6.00
C GLY A 1171 -7.74 -23.23 -6.18
N GLY A 1172 -8.64 -23.26 -7.17
CA GLY A 1172 -9.27 -22.07 -7.71
C GLY A 1172 -8.48 -21.47 -8.87
N ILE A 1173 -9.12 -20.56 -9.60
CA ILE A 1173 -8.55 -19.83 -10.73
C ILE A 1173 -8.70 -18.33 -10.43
N SER A 1174 -7.64 -17.57 -10.64
CA SER A 1174 -7.59 -16.11 -10.47
C SER A 1174 -7.85 -15.36 -11.79
N ASP A 1175 -8.03 -14.04 -11.72
CA ASP A 1175 -8.14 -13.13 -12.89
C ASP A 1175 -6.98 -13.36 -13.89
N ARG A 1176 -5.76 -13.43 -13.37
CA ARG A 1176 -4.53 -13.66 -14.14
C ARG A 1176 -3.60 -14.60 -13.39
N PRO A 1177 -2.56 -15.14 -14.05
CA PRO A 1177 -1.51 -15.87 -13.37
C PRO A 1177 -0.95 -15.06 -12.19
N GLU A 1178 -0.85 -15.71 -11.03
CA GLU A 1178 -0.34 -15.17 -9.76
C GLU A 1178 -1.21 -14.17 -8.98
N ASP A 1179 -2.34 -13.76 -9.53
CA ASP A 1179 -3.35 -13.02 -8.77
C ASP A 1179 -4.01 -13.94 -7.71
N ALA A 1180 -4.71 -13.36 -6.73
CA ALA A 1180 -5.42 -14.15 -5.73
C ALA A 1180 -6.63 -14.85 -6.36
N VAL A 1181 -6.86 -16.11 -5.99
CA VAL A 1181 -8.02 -16.88 -6.47
C VAL A 1181 -9.32 -16.36 -5.86
N ASP A 1182 -10.37 -16.38 -6.65
CA ASP A 1182 -11.73 -16.11 -6.20
C ASP A 1182 -12.72 -17.00 -6.94
N ILE A 1183 -13.94 -17.10 -6.40
CA ILE A 1183 -14.95 -18.01 -6.91
C ILE A 1183 -15.55 -17.57 -8.25
N TYR A 1184 -15.51 -16.27 -8.55
CA TYR A 1184 -16.00 -15.71 -9.80
C TYR A 1184 -15.10 -16.12 -10.97
N HIS A 1185 -13.79 -15.90 -10.86
CA HIS A 1185 -12.82 -16.33 -11.88
C HIS A 1185 -12.65 -17.84 -11.93
N THR A 1186 -12.81 -18.54 -10.79
CA THR A 1186 -12.87 -20.01 -10.78
C THR A 1186 -14.03 -20.52 -11.63
N TYR A 1187 -15.23 -19.97 -11.47
CA TYR A 1187 -16.38 -20.36 -12.27
C TYR A 1187 -16.17 -20.08 -13.76
N PHE A 1188 -15.83 -18.84 -14.13
CA PHE A 1188 -15.67 -18.49 -15.53
C PHE A 1188 -14.46 -19.13 -16.21
N GLY A 1189 -13.41 -19.46 -15.45
CA GLY A 1189 -12.28 -20.26 -15.93
C GLY A 1189 -12.71 -21.69 -16.26
N VAL A 1190 -13.42 -22.37 -15.33
CA VAL A 1190 -13.92 -23.74 -15.56
C VAL A 1190 -14.98 -23.78 -16.67
N ALA A 1191 -15.87 -22.79 -16.73
CA ALA A 1191 -16.84 -22.66 -17.81
C ALA A 1191 -16.17 -22.39 -19.17
N GLY A 1192 -15.09 -21.58 -19.19
CA GLY A 1192 -14.26 -21.40 -20.38
C GLY A 1192 -13.60 -22.70 -20.84
N LEU A 1193 -13.04 -23.49 -19.91
CA LEU A 1193 -12.48 -24.81 -20.21
C LEU A 1193 -13.55 -25.78 -20.75
N SER A 1194 -14.78 -25.71 -20.21
CA SER A 1194 -15.92 -26.47 -20.71
C SER A 1194 -16.25 -26.15 -22.18
N LEU A 1195 -16.33 -24.85 -22.53
CA LEU A 1195 -16.57 -24.41 -23.92
C LEU A 1195 -15.41 -24.75 -24.88
N LEU A 1196 -14.22 -25.01 -24.35
CA LEU A 1196 -13.06 -25.48 -25.10
C LEU A 1196 -12.94 -27.02 -25.14
N GLU A 1197 -13.94 -27.74 -24.64
CA GLU A 1197 -14.00 -29.21 -24.59
C GLU A 1197 -12.83 -29.81 -23.80
N TYR A 1198 -12.38 -29.14 -22.73
CA TYR A 1198 -11.28 -29.64 -21.91
C TYR A 1198 -11.66 -30.95 -21.19
N PRO A 1199 -10.81 -31.99 -21.23
CA PRO A 1199 -11.13 -33.29 -20.65
C PRO A 1199 -11.47 -33.23 -19.16
N GLY A 1200 -12.53 -33.95 -18.77
CA GLY A 1200 -12.94 -34.06 -17.37
C GLY A 1200 -13.83 -32.92 -16.86
N VAL A 1201 -14.27 -32.01 -17.73
CA VAL A 1201 -15.26 -30.95 -17.43
C VAL A 1201 -16.53 -31.23 -18.23
N LYS A 1202 -17.71 -31.17 -17.59
CA LYS A 1202 -19.00 -31.31 -18.29
C LYS A 1202 -19.22 -30.15 -19.26
N ALA A 1203 -20.01 -30.38 -20.30
CA ALA A 1203 -20.41 -29.33 -21.25
C ALA A 1203 -21.35 -28.31 -20.61
N ILE A 1204 -21.12 -27.03 -20.87
CA ILE A 1204 -21.94 -25.89 -20.42
C ILE A 1204 -22.62 -25.22 -21.61
N ASP A 1205 -23.86 -24.80 -21.44
CA ASP A 1205 -24.61 -24.05 -22.45
C ASP A 1205 -24.11 -22.59 -22.52
N PRO A 1206 -23.71 -22.10 -23.71
CA PRO A 1206 -23.09 -20.79 -23.88
C PRO A 1206 -24.07 -19.62 -23.71
N ALA A 1207 -25.39 -19.85 -23.71
CA ALA A 1207 -26.39 -18.80 -23.53
C ALA A 1207 -26.97 -18.80 -22.10
N TYR A 1208 -27.19 -19.97 -21.49
CA TYR A 1208 -27.79 -20.09 -20.16
C TYR A 1208 -26.78 -20.10 -19.01
N ALA A 1209 -25.49 -20.29 -19.30
CA ALA A 1209 -24.44 -20.43 -18.29
C ALA A 1209 -24.75 -21.55 -17.28
N LEU A 1210 -25.35 -22.66 -17.76
CA LEU A 1210 -25.69 -23.84 -16.97
C LEU A 1210 -25.20 -25.10 -17.70
N PRO A 1211 -24.91 -26.21 -16.99
CA PRO A 1211 -24.59 -27.48 -17.62
C PRO A 1211 -25.65 -27.89 -18.64
N VAL A 1212 -25.23 -28.43 -19.79
CA VAL A 1212 -26.11 -28.76 -20.91
C VAL A 1212 -27.18 -29.79 -20.51
N ASP A 1213 -26.85 -30.73 -19.62
CA ASP A 1213 -27.79 -31.71 -19.08
C ASP A 1213 -28.88 -31.07 -18.21
N VAL A 1214 -28.57 -30.00 -17.48
CA VAL A 1214 -29.54 -29.24 -16.67
C VAL A 1214 -30.49 -28.45 -17.59
N VAL A 1215 -29.94 -27.77 -18.60
CA VAL A 1215 -30.74 -27.03 -19.59
C VAL A 1215 -31.64 -27.99 -20.36
N ASN A 1216 -31.10 -29.12 -20.83
CA ASN A 1216 -31.87 -30.14 -21.52
C ASN A 1216 -32.96 -30.72 -20.61
N ARG A 1217 -32.72 -30.94 -19.33
CA ARG A 1217 -33.78 -31.43 -18.41
C ARG A 1217 -34.98 -30.48 -18.34
N ILE A 1218 -34.73 -29.16 -18.33
CA ILE A 1218 -35.80 -28.15 -18.29
C ILE A 1218 -36.61 -28.18 -19.59
N PHE A 1219 -35.95 -28.17 -20.74
CA PHE A 1219 -36.61 -28.04 -22.06
C PHE A 1219 -37.01 -29.37 -22.73
N SER A 1220 -36.44 -30.50 -22.30
CA SER A 1220 -36.76 -31.85 -22.78
C SER A 1220 -37.82 -32.55 -21.95
N SER A 1221 -38.35 -31.92 -20.90
CA SER A 1221 -39.52 -32.41 -20.15
C SER A 1221 -40.85 -32.28 -20.93
N LYS A 1222 -40.77 -32.31 -22.28
CA LYS A 1222 -41.91 -32.39 -23.20
C LYS A 1222 -42.02 -33.77 -23.83
#